data_AF-A0A2I1JWY1-F1
#
_entry.id   AF-A0A2I1JWY1-F1
#
_cell.length_a   1.000
_cell.length_b   1.000
_cell.length_c   1.000
_cell.angle_alpha   90.00
_cell.angle_beta   90.00
_cell.angle_gamma   90.00
#
_symmetry.space_group_name_H-M   'P 1'
#
loop_
_entity.id
_entity.type
_entity.pdbx_description
1 polymer ?
#
loop_
_entity_poly.entity_id
_entity_poly.type
_entity_poly.pdbx_seq_one_letter_code
_entity_poly.pdbx_strand_id
1 'polypeptide(L)'
;MKCPNCGRLIRSKTQCAFCGCKFDSKELEEFNKRSEEETYVPPHRSVTDEYGPAEDQEDLDVYEEEEFIYTMPHLESDRPASTEDHDATLVGFNFDRENTTFDEERYEDEVPVEDDLAGFGDSRYDEEADSSTYTPYPTEDVAYYEEKPRPRRGGFGSILWNLIKLILAVAIIFLLFLFGPDIYGKVMEFFRPETSQVSEPPVTDDTEVTGEESEENSVDEATTSTDETSTDETTEETSVAETTVASNGLGLTDSEVKTDAYPMIEVAMTVDGDLSELNGEDLSVSLDRDGEVTQFNEGYSLIREGDQLIFRFTDPQSNSFERSAVPSKLMVKSDRYDLDETIPFEIPASTLDPQLATDLEDILNETVARDADVSAVIYKPGETTPFVYQDKAKEAGSMISWFVLARVYDQIDQGEIQLSDVVTIDEQLVGQNDGGELAVNGVGLEYTVEDLVYEVIANRDVTAMNHLIDLTGGPDDFSYWLNESGYFNTRLVEMINLDEEGHTRGAMTSAQDIATLLHRLANNELVSEELDQQFKEALLDSPVTDKFPYDTLAAALRRYELSTGDDNEFEQHYAGIIETESGDYIISILATNYQDAYETVQSIALAVNDLVETSLTGTRPEAQEVTEAEEVVEVTEAEVAAPVETTAETGSQYIYGPDEDGDGRPDSYQNESGVYVPIRWFQGEDGNWYFID
;
A
#
# COMPACT_ATOMS: atom_id res chain seq x y z
N MET A 1 1.39 -17.42 18.42
CA MET A 1 0.27 -17.65 19.38
C MET A 1 -1.05 -17.56 18.63
N LYS A 2 -2.16 -18.02 19.18
CA LYS A 2 -3.48 -17.79 18.57
C LYS A 2 -4.12 -16.56 19.20
N CYS A 3 -4.67 -15.67 18.39
CA CYS A 3 -5.37 -14.49 18.88
C CYS A 3 -6.67 -14.92 19.62
N PRO A 4 -6.96 -14.44 20.85
CA PRO A 4 -8.26 -14.68 21.50
C PRO A 4 -9.41 -13.92 20.80
N ASN A 5 -9.05 -12.87 20.07
CA ASN A 5 -9.78 -12.06 19.09
C ASN A 5 -10.48 -12.86 17.97
N CYS A 6 -9.79 -12.91 16.84
CA CYS A 6 -10.21 -13.60 15.63
C CYS A 6 -9.68 -15.03 15.55
N GLY A 7 -8.97 -15.53 16.55
CA GLY A 7 -8.54 -16.92 16.57
C GLY A 7 -7.31 -17.31 15.74
N ARG A 8 -6.91 -16.44 14.80
CA ARG A 8 -5.81 -16.68 13.87
C ARG A 8 -4.46 -16.85 14.56
N LEU A 9 -3.59 -17.65 13.95
CA LEU A 9 -2.18 -17.70 14.29
C LEU A 9 -1.52 -16.35 14.00
N ILE A 10 -0.90 -15.79 15.03
CA ILE A 10 -0.19 -14.51 15.00
C ILE A 10 1.23 -14.67 15.55
N ARG A 11 2.15 -13.86 15.02
CA ARG A 11 3.54 -13.78 15.50
C ARG A 11 3.69 -12.78 16.65
N SER A 12 2.90 -11.70 16.62
CA SER A 12 2.88 -10.66 17.65
C SER A 12 2.62 -11.21 19.05
N LYS A 13 3.25 -10.58 20.04
CA LYS A 13 2.99 -10.77 21.47
C LYS A 13 2.23 -9.59 22.09
N THR A 14 1.89 -8.56 21.34
CA THR A 14 1.27 -7.33 21.86
C THR A 14 -0.09 -7.04 21.24
N GLN A 15 -0.29 -7.33 19.95
CA GLN A 15 -1.55 -7.04 19.26
C GLN A 15 -1.82 -7.99 18.08
N CYS A 16 -3.08 -8.24 17.79
CA CYS A 16 -3.46 -9.00 16.62
C CYS A 16 -3.41 -8.17 15.34
N ALA A 17 -2.53 -8.55 14.41
CA ALA A 17 -2.45 -8.04 13.06
C ALA A 17 -3.73 -8.19 12.20
N PHE A 18 -4.74 -8.94 12.65
CA PHE A 18 -5.97 -9.19 11.88
C PHE A 18 -7.23 -8.57 12.48
N CYS A 19 -7.25 -8.30 13.78
CA CYS A 19 -8.45 -7.81 14.47
C CYS A 19 -8.16 -6.77 15.56
N GLY A 20 -6.91 -6.30 15.67
CA GLY A 20 -6.53 -5.17 16.53
C GLY A 20 -6.54 -5.47 18.03
N CYS A 21 -6.95 -6.68 18.43
CA CYS A 21 -7.00 -7.07 19.83
C CYS A 21 -5.62 -7.01 20.47
N LYS A 22 -5.47 -6.13 21.46
CA LYS A 22 -4.26 -5.98 22.29
C LYS A 22 -4.24 -7.05 23.38
N PHE A 23 -3.10 -7.68 23.59
CA PHE A 23 -2.93 -8.73 24.61
C PHE A 23 -2.45 -8.14 25.92
N ASP A 24 -3.08 -8.53 27.01
CA ASP A 24 -2.59 -8.14 28.32
C ASP A 24 -1.47 -9.07 28.84
N SER A 25 -0.67 -8.58 29.79
CA SER A 25 0.43 -9.35 30.38
C SER A 25 0.00 -10.65 31.10
N LYS A 26 -1.27 -10.78 31.51
CA LYS A 26 -1.79 -11.98 32.20
C LYS A 26 -2.23 -13.05 31.19
N GLU A 27 -2.83 -12.65 30.08
CA GLU A 27 -3.20 -13.53 28.96
C GLU A 27 -1.93 -14.16 28.36
N LEU A 28 -0.84 -13.39 28.23
CA LEU A 28 0.48 -13.90 27.82
C LEU A 28 1.09 -14.89 28.83
N GLU A 29 0.90 -14.69 30.13
CA GLU A 29 1.38 -15.61 31.18
C GLU A 29 0.59 -16.93 31.23
N GLU A 30 -0.73 -16.90 31.02
CA GLU A 30 -1.54 -18.12 30.89
C GLU A 30 -1.21 -18.91 29.61
N PHE A 31 -0.92 -18.22 28.51
CA PHE A 31 -0.56 -18.85 27.24
C PHE A 31 0.81 -19.55 27.30
N ASN A 32 1.81 -18.89 27.90
CA ASN A 32 3.15 -19.48 28.08
C ASN A 32 3.15 -20.66 29.07
N LYS A 33 2.22 -20.70 30.03
CA LYS A 33 2.03 -21.88 30.89
C LYS A 33 1.43 -23.07 30.16
N ARG A 34 0.62 -22.83 29.12
CA ARG A 34 -0.04 -23.89 28.33
C ARG A 34 0.90 -24.53 27.29
N SER A 35 1.89 -23.80 26.78
CA SER A 35 2.87 -24.32 25.82
C SER A 35 4.01 -25.14 26.46
N GLU A 36 4.25 -25.00 27.77
CA GLU A 36 5.24 -25.82 28.49
C GLU A 36 4.81 -27.31 28.66
N GLU A 37 3.52 -27.64 28.46
CA GLU A 37 3.03 -29.02 28.52
C GLU A 37 3.12 -29.79 27.19
N GLU A 38 3.36 -29.12 26.06
CA GLU A 38 3.55 -29.75 24.75
C GLU A 38 4.99 -29.55 24.22
N THR A 39 5.94 -30.27 24.80
CA THR A 39 7.28 -30.40 24.20
C THR A 39 7.21 -31.16 22.88
N TYR A 40 7.41 -30.44 21.78
CA TYR A 40 7.67 -30.98 20.44
C TYR A 40 8.92 -31.86 20.45
N VAL A 41 8.76 -33.13 20.07
CA VAL A 41 9.86 -34.08 19.82
C VAL A 41 9.96 -34.30 18.32
N PRO A 42 11.06 -33.90 17.64
CA PRO A 42 11.22 -34.11 16.21
C PRO A 42 11.33 -35.62 15.91
N PRO A 43 10.73 -36.12 14.80
CA PRO A 43 10.70 -37.54 14.52
C PRO A 43 12.08 -38.07 14.12
N HIS A 44 12.54 -39.09 14.84
CA HIS A 44 13.70 -39.91 14.49
C HIS A 44 13.46 -40.64 13.16
N ARG A 45 14.32 -40.37 12.16
CA ARG A 45 14.43 -41.18 10.94
C ARG A 45 15.04 -42.55 11.29
N SER A 46 14.24 -43.61 11.26
CA SER A 46 14.72 -44.99 11.36
C SER A 46 15.16 -45.51 9.99
N VAL A 47 16.44 -45.86 9.90
CA VAL A 47 17.04 -46.62 8.80
C VAL A 47 16.69 -48.10 8.98
N THR A 48 16.10 -48.73 7.95
CA THR A 48 16.22 -50.18 7.71
C THR A 48 16.29 -50.45 6.21
N ASP A 49 17.40 -51.06 5.80
CA ASP A 49 17.76 -51.54 4.46
C ASP A 49 16.90 -52.71 3.96
N GLU A 50 16.73 -52.86 2.63
CA GLU A 50 17.03 -54.12 1.90
C GLU A 50 16.97 -53.99 0.35
N TYR A 51 18.17 -53.86 -0.25
CA TYR A 51 18.75 -54.51 -1.46
C TYR A 51 17.99 -54.79 -2.78
N GLY A 52 18.64 -54.36 -3.89
CA GLY A 52 18.70 -55.01 -5.22
C GLY A 52 19.75 -54.34 -6.15
N PRO A 53 20.54 -55.05 -7.00
CA PRO A 53 21.97 -54.79 -7.16
C PRO A 53 22.49 -54.27 -8.53
N ALA A 54 23.57 -53.46 -8.43
CA ALA A 54 24.90 -53.51 -9.09
C ALA A 54 25.15 -53.21 -10.59
N GLU A 55 26.37 -52.67 -10.79
CA GLU A 55 27.21 -52.49 -12.01
C GLU A 55 27.03 -51.12 -12.72
N ASP A 56 27.99 -50.18 -12.82
CA ASP A 56 29.47 -50.21 -12.71
C ASP A 56 30.06 -48.86 -12.24
N GLN A 57 31.24 -48.93 -11.60
CA GLN A 57 32.09 -47.84 -11.09
C GLN A 57 33.08 -47.30 -12.13
N GLU A 58 33.51 -46.05 -11.98
CA GLU A 58 34.91 -45.56 -12.04
C GLU A 58 34.87 -44.03 -11.72
N ASP A 59 35.16 -43.63 -10.48
CA ASP A 59 36.44 -43.09 -9.96
C ASP A 59 36.44 -41.54 -9.90
N LEU A 60 36.31 -40.99 -8.68
CA LEU A 60 36.68 -39.61 -8.37
C LEU A 60 37.62 -39.60 -7.16
N ASP A 61 38.84 -39.14 -7.42
CA ASP A 61 39.92 -38.97 -6.45
C ASP A 61 39.62 -37.86 -5.44
N VAL A 62 39.97 -38.16 -4.20
CA VAL A 62 40.03 -37.25 -3.05
C VAL A 62 41.17 -36.25 -3.23
N TYR A 63 40.91 -34.96 -3.04
CA TYR A 63 41.95 -34.01 -2.63
C TYR A 63 41.44 -33.05 -1.55
N GLU A 64 42.35 -32.80 -0.61
CA GLU A 64 42.21 -32.15 0.69
C GLU A 64 42.01 -30.63 0.60
N GLU A 65 41.37 -30.08 1.65
CA GLU A 65 41.22 -28.65 1.91
C GLU A 65 42.57 -27.96 2.15
N GLU A 66 42.88 -26.90 1.41
CA GLU A 66 43.92 -25.93 1.76
C GLU A 66 43.29 -24.55 2.04
N GLU A 67 43.50 -24.07 3.27
CA GLU A 67 43.34 -22.67 3.67
C GLU A 67 44.21 -21.77 2.78
N PHE A 68 43.60 -20.84 2.04
CA PHE A 68 44.32 -19.73 1.41
C PHE A 68 44.03 -18.42 2.15
N ILE A 69 45.03 -18.00 2.93
CA ILE A 69 45.19 -16.63 3.43
C ILE A 69 45.50 -15.73 2.24
N TYR A 70 44.66 -14.72 1.97
CA TYR A 70 44.98 -13.67 1.01
C TYR A 70 45.49 -12.41 1.71
N THR A 71 46.79 -12.16 1.56
CA THR A 71 47.49 -10.92 1.94
C THR A 71 47.27 -9.84 0.87
N MET A 72 46.76 -8.66 1.28
CA MET A 72 46.74 -7.45 0.44
C MET A 72 48.16 -6.92 0.16
N PRO A 73 48.46 -6.45 -1.07
CA PRO A 73 49.71 -5.77 -1.35
C PRO A 73 49.64 -4.29 -0.93
N HIS A 74 50.62 -3.86 -0.13
CA HIS A 74 50.92 -2.46 0.13
C HIS A 74 51.36 -1.75 -1.15
N LEU A 75 50.63 -0.71 -1.56
CA LEU A 75 51.11 0.33 -2.45
C LEU A 75 51.34 1.61 -1.62
N GLU A 76 52.60 1.89 -1.32
CA GLU A 76 53.06 3.22 -0.92
C GLU A 76 53.02 4.15 -2.14
N SER A 77 52.33 5.28 -2.03
CA SER A 77 52.74 6.49 -2.77
C SER A 77 52.38 7.76 -2.01
N ASP A 78 53.34 8.68 -2.04
CA ASP A 78 53.49 9.86 -1.21
C ASP A 78 52.35 10.89 -1.31
N ARG A 79 51.95 11.47 -0.17
CA ARG A 79 51.28 12.78 -0.13
C ARG A 79 52.02 13.75 0.79
N PRO A 80 52.41 14.95 0.31
CA PRO A 80 52.95 15.99 1.15
C PRO A 80 51.83 16.70 1.93
N ALA A 81 52.15 17.09 3.16
CA ALA A 81 51.32 17.96 3.98
C ALA A 81 51.29 19.39 3.42
N SER A 82 50.09 19.93 3.19
CA SER A 82 49.87 21.38 3.19
C SER A 82 48.52 21.70 3.85
N THR A 83 48.61 22.42 4.94
CA THR A 83 47.57 23.19 5.61
C THR A 83 47.11 24.34 4.72
N GLU A 84 45.81 24.53 4.53
CA GLU A 84 45.17 25.86 4.47
C GLU A 84 43.64 25.73 4.51
N ASP A 85 43.03 26.50 5.41
CA ASP A 85 41.60 26.72 5.61
C ASP A 85 40.95 27.28 4.34
N HIS A 86 39.76 26.80 3.97
CA HIS A 86 38.72 27.65 3.38
C HIS A 86 37.32 27.15 3.73
N ASP A 87 36.50 28.14 4.06
CA ASP A 87 35.19 28.14 4.70
C ASP A 87 34.08 28.27 3.65
N ALA A 88 32.87 27.79 4.00
CA ALA A 88 31.57 28.01 3.36
C ALA A 88 31.32 27.34 1.98
N THR A 89 30.13 26.83 1.62
CA THR A 89 28.79 27.39 1.87
C THR A 89 27.74 26.30 1.60
N LEU A 90 26.95 25.92 2.62
CA LEU A 90 25.66 25.25 2.45
C LEU A 90 24.61 26.37 2.33
N VAL A 91 23.95 26.44 1.17
CA VAL A 91 22.81 27.34 0.95
C VAL A 91 21.55 26.55 1.27
N GLY A 92 21.06 26.69 2.50
CA GLY A 92 19.69 26.32 2.85
C GLY A 92 18.74 27.43 2.40
N PHE A 93 17.71 27.06 1.64
CA PHE A 93 16.58 27.92 1.35
C PHE A 93 15.60 27.85 2.54
N ASN A 94 15.22 29.03 3.02
CA ASN A 94 14.18 29.27 4.00
C ASN A 94 13.22 30.25 3.34
N PHE A 95 11.94 29.90 3.20
CA PHE A 95 10.89 30.88 2.89
C PHE A 95 9.78 30.73 3.91
N ASP A 96 9.68 31.73 4.78
CA ASP A 96 8.47 31.95 5.55
C ASP A 96 8.31 33.45 5.87
N ARG A 97 7.29 34.07 5.27
CA ARG A 97 6.33 35.03 5.87
C ARG A 97 5.81 36.13 4.92
N GLU A 98 4.48 36.08 4.80
CA GLU A 98 3.49 37.14 5.07
C GLU A 98 3.20 38.25 4.03
N ASN A 99 2.00 38.11 3.47
CA ASN A 99 0.82 38.94 3.78
C ASN A 99 0.95 40.46 3.58
N THR A 100 0.38 40.96 2.47
CA THR A 100 -0.09 42.35 2.38
C THR A 100 -1.55 42.37 1.98
N THR A 101 -2.35 42.95 2.87
CA THR A 101 -3.75 43.36 2.69
C THR A 101 -3.77 44.78 2.12
N PHE A 102 -4.60 45.05 1.09
CA PHE A 102 -5.46 46.26 1.04
C PHE A 102 -6.49 46.25 -0.11
N ASP A 103 -7.75 46.04 0.30
CA ASP A 103 -9.06 46.59 -0.09
C ASP A 103 -9.43 47.06 -1.53
N GLU A 104 -10.51 46.40 -1.98
CA GLU A 104 -11.68 46.78 -2.80
C GLU A 104 -11.87 48.23 -3.29
N GLU A 105 -12.27 48.36 -4.57
CA GLU A 105 -13.49 49.09 -4.98
C GLU A 105 -13.93 48.76 -6.45
N ARG A 106 -14.97 47.92 -6.55
CA ARG A 106 -16.18 47.98 -7.42
C ARG A 106 -16.17 48.81 -8.73
N TYR A 107 -16.52 48.19 -9.86
CA TYR A 107 -17.57 48.65 -10.81
C TYR A 107 -17.92 47.55 -11.85
N GLU A 108 -19.22 47.34 -12.05
CA GLU A 108 -19.87 46.48 -13.05
C GLU A 108 -19.88 47.14 -14.45
N ASP A 109 -19.84 46.35 -15.54
CA ASP A 109 -20.75 46.47 -16.70
C ASP A 109 -20.44 45.44 -17.84
N GLU A 110 -21.37 44.51 -18.00
CA GLU A 110 -22.00 43.88 -19.19
C GLU A 110 -21.44 44.04 -20.66
N VAL A 111 -21.13 42.87 -21.29
CA VAL A 111 -21.37 42.33 -22.69
C VAL A 111 -20.95 43.14 -23.97
N PRO A 112 -20.86 42.56 -25.21
CA PRO A 112 -21.21 41.20 -25.69
C PRO A 112 -20.26 40.46 -26.68
N VAL A 113 -20.64 39.20 -26.87
CA VAL A 113 -20.43 38.22 -27.98
C VAL A 113 -20.48 38.82 -29.40
N GLU A 114 -19.61 38.33 -30.30
CA GLU A 114 -19.92 38.05 -31.72
C GLU A 114 -18.95 37.02 -32.34
N ASP A 115 -19.54 36.07 -33.08
CA ASP A 115 -18.93 35.09 -33.99
C ASP A 115 -18.28 35.76 -35.21
N ASP A 116 -17.22 35.16 -35.78
CA ASP A 116 -17.24 34.76 -37.21
C ASP A 116 -15.96 34.00 -37.67
N LEU A 117 -16.24 32.78 -38.12
CA LEU A 117 -15.64 31.92 -39.13
C LEU A 117 -14.49 32.41 -40.07
N ALA A 118 -13.54 31.48 -40.22
CA ALA A 118 -12.94 30.95 -41.46
C ALA A 118 -11.83 31.71 -42.22
N GLY A 119 -10.72 30.99 -42.45
CA GLY A 119 -10.24 30.75 -43.83
C GLY A 119 -8.77 31.08 -44.14
N PHE A 120 -8.00 30.00 -44.36
CA PHE A 120 -7.00 29.81 -45.43
C PHE A 120 -5.90 30.86 -45.71
N GLY A 121 -4.65 30.39 -45.73
CA GLY A 121 -3.77 30.62 -46.89
C GLY A 121 -2.35 31.10 -46.59
N ASP A 122 -1.42 30.14 -46.53
CA ASP A 122 -0.15 30.06 -47.29
C ASP A 122 0.47 31.38 -47.81
N SER A 123 1.70 31.70 -47.38
CA SER A 123 2.91 31.64 -48.25
C SER A 123 4.10 32.50 -47.77
N ARG A 124 5.25 31.80 -47.69
CA ARG A 124 6.58 32.10 -48.27
C ARG A 124 7.42 33.33 -47.85
N TYR A 125 8.66 32.97 -47.47
CA TYR A 125 10.00 33.54 -47.77
C TYR A 125 10.23 35.03 -47.46
N ASP A 126 11.22 35.31 -46.61
CA ASP A 126 12.51 35.83 -47.08
C ASP A 126 13.63 35.66 -46.03
N GLU A 127 14.82 35.48 -46.58
CA GLU A 127 16.09 35.03 -46.01
C GLU A 127 17.03 36.21 -45.75
N GLU A 128 18.04 35.98 -44.89
CA GLU A 128 19.31 36.71 -44.72
C GLU A 128 19.31 38.10 -44.01
N ALA A 129 20.03 38.19 -42.88
CA ALA A 129 21.36 38.82 -42.84
C ALA A 129 22.01 38.77 -41.45
N ASP A 130 23.21 38.18 -41.45
CA ASP A 130 24.25 38.11 -40.42
C ASP A 130 24.77 39.50 -39.98
N SER A 131 25.01 39.69 -38.67
CA SER A 131 25.93 40.71 -38.14
C SER A 131 26.23 40.50 -36.66
N SER A 132 27.35 39.84 -36.38
CA SER A 132 28.10 39.88 -35.12
C SER A 132 28.21 41.28 -34.49
N THR A 133 27.93 41.45 -33.19
CA THR A 133 28.75 42.28 -32.29
C THR A 133 28.50 41.98 -30.80
N TYR A 134 29.57 41.52 -30.16
CA TYR A 134 29.92 41.59 -28.73
C TYR A 134 29.36 42.79 -27.95
N THR A 135 28.76 42.55 -26.77
CA THR A 135 28.63 43.55 -25.69
C THR A 135 28.87 42.96 -24.30
N PRO A 136 29.44 43.73 -23.34
CA PRO A 136 30.08 43.21 -22.12
C PRO A 136 29.25 43.39 -20.83
N TYR A 137 29.54 42.57 -19.83
CA TYR A 137 29.02 42.63 -18.44
C TYR A 137 29.23 44.00 -17.76
N PRO A 138 28.25 44.53 -17.00
CA PRO A 138 28.45 45.71 -16.17
C PRO A 138 28.96 45.35 -14.76
N THR A 139 29.95 46.13 -14.34
CA THR A 139 30.70 46.09 -13.07
C THR A 139 29.94 46.73 -11.90
N GLU A 140 30.28 46.22 -10.71
CA GLU A 140 29.88 46.61 -9.35
C GLU A 140 30.06 48.12 -9.03
N ASP A 141 29.08 48.70 -8.32
CA ASP A 141 29.22 49.97 -7.61
C ASP A 141 29.10 49.73 -6.09
N VAL A 142 30.19 50.05 -5.37
CA VAL A 142 30.36 49.85 -3.93
C VAL A 142 29.82 51.07 -3.16
N ALA A 143 28.84 50.87 -2.29
CA ALA A 143 28.34 51.88 -1.35
C ALA A 143 28.68 51.53 0.11
N TYR A 144 29.44 52.42 0.77
CA TYR A 144 29.77 52.37 2.20
C TYR A 144 28.51 52.52 3.08
N TYR A 145 28.34 51.66 4.09
CA TYR A 145 27.39 51.87 5.18
C TYR A 145 28.09 51.94 6.54
N GLU A 146 27.77 53.00 7.28
CA GLU A 146 28.18 53.26 8.65
C GLU A 146 27.60 52.23 9.63
N GLU A 147 28.46 51.68 10.50
CA GLU A 147 28.07 50.78 11.59
C GLU A 147 27.10 51.46 12.57
N LYS A 148 25.85 50.95 12.65
CA LYS A 148 24.94 51.27 13.75
C LYS A 148 25.11 50.24 14.89
N PRO A 149 25.03 50.68 16.17
CA PRO A 149 25.39 49.84 17.30
C PRO A 149 24.37 48.72 17.55
N ARG A 150 24.90 47.51 17.79
CA ARG A 150 24.13 46.30 18.15
C ARG A 150 23.26 46.53 19.40
N PRO A 151 22.00 46.04 19.44
CA PRO A 151 21.21 46.08 20.66
C PRO A 151 21.81 45.12 21.72
N ARG A 152 21.79 45.58 22.97
CA ARG A 152 22.29 44.86 24.14
C ARG A 152 21.44 43.60 24.42
N ARG A 153 22.12 42.48 24.70
CA ARG A 153 21.58 41.33 25.45
C ARG A 153 20.77 41.80 26.66
N GLY A 154 19.45 41.67 26.64
CA GLY A 154 18.64 41.60 27.86
C GLY A 154 18.65 40.14 28.35
N GLY A 155 18.90 39.79 29.61
CA GLY A 155 18.91 40.56 30.85
C GLY A 155 17.87 39.98 31.80
N PHE A 156 18.21 38.87 32.48
CA PHE A 156 17.67 38.27 33.73
C PHE A 156 16.14 38.26 34.05
N GLY A 157 15.26 38.83 33.22
CA GLY A 157 13.83 39.01 33.49
C GLY A 157 12.92 37.87 33.01
N SER A 158 13.31 37.12 31.98
CA SER A 158 12.51 36.00 31.44
C SER A 158 12.45 34.80 32.39
N ILE A 159 13.55 34.55 33.12
CA ILE A 159 13.64 33.45 34.09
C ILE A 159 12.74 33.73 35.31
N LEU A 160 12.68 34.98 35.77
CA LEU A 160 11.81 35.36 36.89
C LEU A 160 10.33 35.27 36.52
N TRP A 161 9.99 35.53 35.26
CA TRP A 161 8.62 35.45 34.77
C TRP A 161 8.13 34.00 34.62
N ASN A 162 8.98 33.10 34.15
CA ASN A 162 8.67 31.67 34.11
C ASN A 162 8.55 31.05 35.52
N LEU A 163 9.31 31.55 36.49
CA LEU A 163 9.19 31.11 37.89
C LEU A 163 7.87 31.56 38.54
N ILE A 164 7.38 32.77 38.23
CA ILE A 164 6.09 33.27 38.72
C ILE A 164 4.93 32.44 38.14
N LYS A 165 4.99 32.08 36.85
CA LYS A 165 4.01 31.19 36.21
C LYS A 165 3.92 29.83 36.89
N LEU A 166 5.07 29.22 37.20
CA LEU A 166 5.13 27.93 37.90
C LEU A 166 4.49 28.02 39.29
N ILE A 167 4.81 29.07 40.05
CA ILE A 167 4.24 29.28 41.39
C ILE A 167 2.73 29.51 41.33
N LEU A 168 2.24 30.23 40.31
CA LEU A 168 0.81 30.46 40.10
C LEU A 168 0.08 29.15 39.75
N ALA A 169 0.66 28.31 38.88
CA ALA A 169 0.08 27.03 38.50
C ALA A 169 -0.04 26.08 39.70
N VAL A 170 1.00 25.99 40.53
CA VAL A 170 0.97 25.19 41.76
C VAL A 170 -0.06 25.74 42.77
N ALA A 171 -0.19 27.06 42.88
CA ALA A 171 -1.20 27.67 43.76
C ALA A 171 -2.63 27.40 43.28
N ILE A 172 -2.88 27.38 41.96
CA ILE A 172 -4.19 27.05 41.38
C ILE A 172 -4.56 25.59 41.65
N ILE A 173 -3.61 24.66 41.46
CA ILE A 173 -3.82 23.24 41.77
C ILE A 173 -4.11 23.05 43.26
N PHE A 174 -3.39 23.77 44.13
CA PHE A 174 -3.62 23.72 45.57
C PHE A 174 -4.99 24.29 45.98
N LEU A 175 -5.45 25.36 45.32
CA LEU A 175 -6.80 25.91 45.52
C LEU A 175 -7.89 24.96 45.02
N LEU A 176 -7.69 24.29 43.89
CA LEU A 176 -8.61 23.26 43.38
C LEU A 176 -8.69 22.06 44.33
N PHE A 177 -7.59 21.69 44.98
CA PHE A 177 -7.59 20.62 45.98
C PHE A 177 -8.29 21.03 47.30
N LEU A 178 -8.09 22.27 47.75
CA LEU A 178 -8.70 22.79 48.99
C LEU A 178 -10.20 23.13 48.86
N PHE A 179 -10.64 23.60 47.69
CA PHE A 179 -12.01 24.10 47.47
C PHE A 179 -12.81 23.27 46.46
N GLY A 180 -12.20 22.31 45.77
CA GLY A 180 -12.86 21.41 44.81
C GLY A 180 -14.05 20.63 45.38
N PRO A 181 -13.96 20.06 46.61
CA PRO A 181 -15.08 19.31 47.20
C PRO A 181 -16.33 20.17 47.46
N ASP A 182 -16.16 21.45 47.79
CA ASP A 182 -17.27 22.37 48.11
C ASP A 182 -17.97 22.94 46.85
N ILE A 183 -17.30 22.92 45.70
CA ILE A 183 -17.84 23.41 44.42
C ILE A 183 -18.65 22.30 43.73
N TYR A 184 -18.17 21.05 43.81
CA TYR A 184 -18.85 19.89 43.19
C TYR A 184 -20.23 19.64 43.80
N GLY A 185 -20.39 19.82 45.12
CA GLY A 185 -21.67 19.68 45.81
C GLY A 185 -22.73 20.70 45.39
N LYS A 186 -22.32 21.93 45.02
CA LYS A 186 -23.24 23.00 44.59
C LYS A 186 -23.65 22.91 43.12
N VAL A 187 -22.79 22.32 42.28
CA VAL A 187 -23.09 22.13 40.85
C VAL A 187 -24.06 20.95 40.65
N MET A 188 -23.93 19.87 41.43
CA MET A 188 -24.84 18.73 41.35
C MET A 188 -26.27 19.03 41.85
N GLU A 189 -26.47 20.10 42.62
CA GLU A 189 -27.79 20.57 43.04
C GLU A 189 -28.51 21.38 41.95
N PHE A 190 -27.77 21.92 40.97
CA PHE A 190 -28.30 22.65 39.81
C PHE A 190 -28.78 21.72 38.67
N PHE A 191 -28.33 20.46 38.66
CA PHE A 191 -28.65 19.47 37.63
C PHE A 191 -29.64 18.37 38.10
N ARG A 192 -30.35 18.56 39.22
CA ARG A 192 -31.46 17.66 39.58
C ARG A 192 -32.70 18.00 38.73
N PRO A 193 -33.25 17.04 37.96
CA PRO A 193 -34.48 17.28 37.21
C PRO A 193 -35.69 17.34 38.16
N GLU A 194 -36.44 18.45 38.09
CA GLU A 194 -37.77 18.58 38.70
C GLU A 194 -38.78 17.70 37.92
N THR A 195 -39.18 16.58 38.50
CA THR A 195 -40.36 15.85 38.02
C THR A 195 -41.63 16.55 38.52
N SER A 196 -42.29 17.24 37.59
CA SER A 196 -43.67 17.68 37.75
C SER A 196 -44.62 16.50 37.53
N GLN A 197 -45.34 16.06 38.57
CA GLN A 197 -46.72 15.59 38.40
C GLN A 197 -47.59 15.96 39.61
N VAL A 198 -48.67 16.68 39.28
CA VAL A 198 -49.78 17.07 40.14
C VAL A 198 -50.80 15.91 40.16
N SER A 199 -51.38 15.64 41.34
CA SER A 199 -52.81 15.32 41.61
C SER A 199 -52.99 14.15 42.59
N GLU A 200 -53.24 14.45 43.87
CA GLU A 200 -54.11 13.66 44.77
C GLU A 200 -55.57 14.16 44.62
N PRO A 201 -56.65 13.57 45.22
CA PRO A 201 -56.71 12.61 46.35
C PRO A 201 -57.87 11.55 46.20
N PRO A 202 -58.46 10.98 47.27
CA PRO A 202 -57.94 10.35 48.51
C PRO A 202 -58.48 8.91 48.68
N VAL A 203 -57.97 8.10 49.64
CA VAL A 203 -58.76 7.26 50.58
C VAL A 203 -57.86 6.75 51.73
N THR A 204 -58.15 7.29 52.92
CA THR A 204 -58.08 6.78 54.32
C THR A 204 -57.03 5.75 54.78
N ASP A 205 -56.22 6.18 55.76
CA ASP A 205 -56.00 5.61 57.12
C ASP A 205 -56.49 4.17 57.36
N ASP A 206 -55.62 3.25 57.78
CA ASP A 206 -55.15 3.13 59.18
C ASP A 206 -54.40 1.79 59.39
N THR A 207 -53.38 1.81 60.26
CA THR A 207 -52.87 0.68 61.10
C THR A 207 -52.27 -0.56 60.42
N GLU A 208 -51.37 -1.37 60.96
CA GLU A 208 -50.40 -1.44 62.06
C GLU A 208 -49.86 -2.90 61.97
N VAL A 209 -48.72 -3.23 62.59
CA VAL A 209 -48.35 -4.58 63.08
C VAL A 209 -47.69 -5.62 62.12
N THR A 210 -46.39 -5.80 62.36
CA THR A 210 -45.54 -7.02 62.53
C THR A 210 -45.81 -8.37 61.85
N GLY A 211 -44.70 -9.08 61.59
CA GLY A 211 -44.53 -10.54 61.82
C GLY A 211 -44.76 -11.40 60.58
N GLU A 212 -43.71 -12.00 60.02
CA GLU A 212 -43.20 -13.37 60.30
C GLU A 212 -43.99 -14.49 59.61
N GLU A 213 -43.24 -15.16 58.71
CA GLU A 213 -43.15 -16.61 58.43
C GLU A 213 -44.36 -17.47 57.98
N SER A 214 -43.98 -18.35 57.04
CA SER A 214 -44.34 -19.77 56.91
C SER A 214 -45.55 -20.20 56.06
N GLU A 215 -45.18 -20.96 55.02
CA GLU A 215 -45.62 -22.33 54.71
C GLU A 215 -47.03 -22.67 54.18
N GLU A 216 -46.94 -23.46 53.10
CA GLU A 216 -47.67 -24.70 52.80
C GLU A 216 -49.02 -24.71 52.07
N ASN A 217 -49.05 -25.71 51.16
CA ASN A 217 -50.19 -26.51 50.69
C ASN A 217 -51.19 -25.85 49.73
N SER A 218 -51.78 -26.53 48.73
CA SER A 218 -51.70 -27.91 48.23
C SER A 218 -52.77 -28.07 47.13
N VAL A 219 -52.64 -29.14 46.33
CA VAL A 219 -53.74 -30.02 45.85
C VAL A 219 -54.47 -29.69 44.54
N ASP A 220 -54.24 -30.62 43.60
CA ASP A 220 -55.13 -31.34 42.67
C ASP A 220 -56.03 -30.59 41.67
N GLU A 221 -55.91 -30.98 40.40
CA GLU A 221 -56.93 -31.86 39.79
C GLU A 221 -56.42 -32.59 38.53
N ALA A 222 -56.87 -33.83 38.39
CA ALA A 222 -56.48 -34.83 37.40
C ALA A 222 -57.54 -35.01 36.30
N THR A 223 -57.13 -35.48 35.12
CA THR A 223 -57.88 -36.45 34.26
C THR A 223 -56.93 -37.01 33.18
N THR A 224 -56.50 -38.29 33.24
CA THR A 224 -56.95 -39.49 32.47
C THR A 224 -57.20 -39.25 30.96
N SER A 225 -56.79 -40.06 29.99
CA SER A 225 -56.26 -41.44 29.84
C SER A 225 -55.63 -41.54 28.42
N THR A 226 -54.83 -42.51 27.96
CA THR A 226 -54.93 -43.98 28.03
C THR A 226 -53.67 -44.60 27.36
N ASP A 227 -53.24 -45.74 27.88
CA ASP A 227 -52.18 -46.68 27.46
C ASP A 227 -52.26 -47.20 26.01
N GLU A 228 -51.11 -47.66 25.46
CA GLU A 228 -50.81 -49.09 25.22
C GLU A 228 -49.27 -49.37 25.15
N THR A 229 -48.75 -50.06 26.19
CA THR A 229 -47.87 -51.26 26.25
C THR A 229 -47.22 -51.82 24.97
N SER A 230 -46.10 -52.56 24.92
CA SER A 230 -45.04 -53.16 25.81
C SER A 230 -44.14 -53.97 24.82
N THR A 231 -42.82 -54.17 24.92
CA THR A 231 -41.99 -55.05 25.79
C THR A 231 -40.57 -55.00 25.17
N ASP A 232 -39.46 -54.65 25.82
CA ASP A 232 -38.72 -55.23 26.96
C ASP A 232 -37.59 -56.20 26.52
N GLU A 233 -36.32 -55.84 26.76
CA GLU A 233 -35.30 -56.64 27.45
C GLU A 233 -33.93 -55.91 27.56
N THR A 234 -33.71 -55.30 28.73
CA THR A 234 -32.50 -55.34 29.59
C THR A 234 -31.09 -55.46 29.00
N THR A 235 -30.22 -54.48 29.29
CA THR A 235 -29.03 -54.70 30.14
C THR A 235 -28.50 -53.37 30.74
N GLU A 236 -28.49 -53.27 32.07
CA GLU A 236 -27.58 -52.45 32.89
C GLU A 236 -26.12 -52.88 32.58
N GLU A 237 -25.04 -52.11 32.66
CA GLU A 237 -24.69 -50.90 33.39
C GLU A 237 -23.31 -50.48 32.82
N THR A 238 -23.06 -49.21 32.50
CA THR A 238 -21.86 -48.51 33.00
C THR A 238 -22.04 -47.02 32.79
N SER A 239 -22.20 -46.33 33.91
CA SER A 239 -22.10 -44.90 34.03
C SER A 239 -20.70 -44.42 33.61
N VAL A 240 -20.62 -43.65 32.55
CA VAL A 240 -19.67 -42.53 32.48
C VAL A 240 -20.57 -41.30 32.40
N ALA A 241 -20.40 -40.39 33.35
CA ALA A 241 -21.12 -39.14 33.36
C ALA A 241 -20.96 -38.48 31.99
N GLU A 242 -22.05 -38.39 31.23
CA GLU A 242 -22.18 -37.37 30.21
C GLU A 242 -22.09 -36.05 30.96
N THR A 243 -20.91 -35.46 30.95
CA THR A 243 -20.80 -34.01 31.01
C THR A 243 -21.66 -33.53 29.86
N THR A 244 -22.87 -33.06 30.16
CA THR A 244 -23.67 -32.26 29.23
C THR A 244 -22.79 -31.06 28.89
N VAL A 245 -22.06 -31.15 27.78
CA VAL A 245 -21.50 -29.99 27.12
C VAL A 245 -22.73 -29.16 26.77
N ALA A 246 -22.90 -28.03 27.46
CA ALA A 246 -23.87 -27.05 27.03
C ALA A 246 -23.61 -26.80 25.54
N SER A 247 -24.62 -26.96 24.70
CA SER A 247 -24.52 -26.57 23.30
C SER A 247 -24.18 -25.08 23.29
N ASN A 248 -22.93 -24.73 22.99
CA ASN A 248 -22.51 -23.37 22.70
C ASN A 248 -23.04 -22.97 21.31
N GLY A 249 -24.31 -23.28 21.03
CA GLY A 249 -24.94 -23.02 19.75
C GLY A 249 -24.95 -21.51 19.52
N LEU A 250 -24.30 -21.05 18.45
CA LEU A 250 -24.44 -19.69 17.97
C LEU A 250 -25.59 -19.68 16.98
N GLY A 251 -26.77 -19.19 17.41
CA GLY A 251 -27.90 -19.02 16.51
C GLY A 251 -27.80 -17.68 15.78
N LEU A 252 -27.89 -17.64 14.46
CA LEU A 252 -28.01 -16.38 13.73
C LEU A 252 -29.40 -15.79 13.92
N THR A 253 -29.46 -14.55 14.41
CA THR A 253 -30.72 -13.82 14.64
C THR A 253 -31.02 -12.83 13.53
N ASP A 254 -29.99 -12.25 12.95
CA ASP A 254 -30.09 -11.27 11.87
C ASP A 254 -28.81 -11.24 11.03
N SER A 255 -28.92 -10.80 9.78
CA SER A 255 -27.77 -10.55 8.92
C SER A 255 -28.00 -9.38 7.98
N GLU A 256 -26.94 -8.58 7.79
CA GLU A 256 -26.90 -7.44 6.88
C GLU A 256 -25.70 -7.60 5.94
N VAL A 257 -25.91 -7.35 4.65
CA VAL A 257 -24.84 -7.38 3.64
C VAL A 257 -24.76 -6.04 2.95
N LYS A 258 -23.55 -5.47 2.90
CA LYS A 258 -23.23 -4.21 2.23
C LYS A 258 -22.30 -4.47 1.05
N THR A 259 -22.68 -3.94 -0.10
CA THR A 259 -21.99 -4.11 -1.39
C THR A 259 -21.78 -2.78 -2.13
N ASP A 260 -22.03 -1.66 -1.46
CA ASP A 260 -21.85 -0.30 -1.96
C ASP A 260 -20.39 0.06 -2.25
N ALA A 261 -19.45 -0.60 -1.57
CA ALA A 261 -18.00 -0.47 -1.78
C ALA A 261 -17.41 -1.60 -2.65
N TYR A 262 -18.20 -2.25 -3.51
CA TYR A 262 -17.74 -3.35 -4.36
C TYR A 262 -16.45 -2.99 -5.13
N PRO A 263 -15.42 -3.86 -5.18
CA PRO A 263 -15.44 -5.30 -4.87
C PRO A 263 -15.30 -5.68 -3.39
N MET A 264 -15.24 -4.70 -2.47
CA MET A 264 -15.33 -4.97 -1.04
C MET A 264 -16.77 -5.30 -0.64
N ILE A 265 -16.92 -6.38 0.12
CA ILE A 265 -18.21 -6.84 0.67
C ILE A 265 -18.08 -6.92 2.20
N GLU A 266 -19.06 -6.37 2.90
CA GLU A 266 -19.20 -6.51 4.35
C GLU A 266 -20.47 -7.30 4.68
N VAL A 267 -20.32 -8.35 5.47
CA VAL A 267 -21.42 -9.17 5.98
C VAL A 267 -21.41 -9.10 7.51
N ALA A 268 -22.39 -8.41 8.08
CA ALA A 268 -22.59 -8.34 9.52
C ALA A 268 -23.64 -9.36 9.95
N MET A 269 -23.26 -10.24 10.88
CA MET A 269 -24.11 -11.30 11.43
C MET A 269 -24.36 -11.06 12.91
N THR A 270 -25.62 -10.99 13.34
CA THR A 270 -25.96 -10.87 14.76
C THR A 270 -26.28 -12.25 15.31
N VAL A 271 -25.54 -12.71 16.32
CA VAL A 271 -25.66 -14.06 16.89
C VAL A 271 -26.17 -14.05 18.32
N ASP A 272 -27.09 -14.97 18.62
CA ASP A 272 -27.56 -15.27 19.98
C ASP A 272 -26.59 -16.25 20.64
N GLY A 273 -25.56 -15.71 21.29
CA GLY A 273 -24.60 -16.48 22.08
C GLY A 273 -23.35 -15.69 22.43
N ASP A 274 -22.54 -16.27 23.31
CA ASP A 274 -21.28 -15.66 23.74
C ASP A 274 -20.21 -15.86 22.66
N LEU A 275 -19.88 -14.76 21.98
CA LEU A 275 -18.84 -14.72 20.96
C LEU A 275 -17.43 -14.73 21.53
N SER A 276 -17.23 -14.54 22.85
CA SER A 276 -15.90 -14.34 23.44
C SER A 276 -14.94 -15.51 23.23
N GLU A 277 -15.45 -16.74 23.15
CA GLU A 277 -14.65 -17.94 22.90
C GLU A 277 -14.47 -18.29 21.41
N LEU A 278 -15.18 -17.60 20.50
CA LEU A 278 -15.16 -17.91 19.07
C LEU A 278 -13.79 -17.63 18.44
N ASN A 279 -13.17 -18.67 17.89
CA ASN A 279 -11.93 -18.59 17.12
C ASN A 279 -12.29 -18.63 15.62
N GLY A 280 -11.69 -17.76 14.80
CA GLY A 280 -11.93 -17.75 13.35
C GLY A 280 -11.52 -19.04 12.64
N GLU A 281 -10.61 -19.86 13.19
CA GLU A 281 -10.31 -21.20 12.68
C GLU A 281 -11.46 -22.21 12.94
N ASP A 282 -12.33 -21.93 13.91
CA ASP A 282 -13.54 -22.72 14.14
C ASP A 282 -14.63 -22.37 13.11
N LEU A 283 -14.42 -21.35 12.27
CA LEU A 283 -15.32 -20.93 11.18
C LEU A 283 -14.75 -21.35 9.83
N SER A 284 -15.56 -22.08 9.07
CA SER A 284 -15.37 -22.28 7.64
C SER A 284 -16.28 -21.33 6.88
N VAL A 285 -15.68 -20.40 6.14
CA VAL A 285 -16.42 -19.44 5.30
C VAL A 285 -16.16 -19.75 3.84
N SER A 286 -17.22 -19.79 3.04
CA SER A 286 -17.12 -19.97 1.59
C SER A 286 -18.15 -19.15 0.83
N LEU A 287 -17.80 -18.76 -0.38
CA LEU A 287 -18.67 -18.05 -1.32
C LEU A 287 -19.18 -19.03 -2.38
N ASP A 288 -20.50 -19.19 -2.50
CA ASP A 288 -21.16 -19.92 -3.60
C ASP A 288 -21.68 -18.92 -4.63
N ARG A 289 -21.16 -19.00 -5.86
CA ARG A 289 -21.64 -18.28 -7.04
C ARG A 289 -21.98 -19.29 -8.12
N ASP A 290 -23.25 -19.35 -8.50
CA ASP A 290 -23.76 -20.27 -9.53
C ASP A 290 -23.34 -21.75 -9.36
N GLY A 291 -23.13 -22.20 -8.11
CA GLY A 291 -22.70 -23.57 -7.79
C GLY A 291 -21.19 -23.77 -7.76
N GLU A 292 -20.39 -22.74 -8.06
CA GLU A 292 -18.95 -22.72 -7.82
C GLU A 292 -18.67 -22.18 -6.42
N VAL A 293 -18.11 -23.05 -5.57
CA VAL A 293 -17.82 -22.74 -4.17
C VAL A 293 -16.35 -22.41 -3.99
N THR A 294 -16.05 -21.15 -3.67
CA THR A 294 -14.71 -20.69 -3.28
C THR A 294 -14.60 -20.64 -1.76
N GLN A 295 -13.68 -21.41 -1.19
CA GLN A 295 -13.39 -21.39 0.24
C GLN A 295 -12.41 -20.28 0.59
N PHE A 296 -12.72 -19.49 1.62
CA PHE A 296 -11.81 -18.47 2.13
C PHE A 296 -10.76 -19.12 3.05
N ASN A 297 -9.50 -19.11 2.61
CA ASN A 297 -8.38 -19.53 3.43
C ASN A 297 -7.67 -18.33 4.08
N GLU A 298 -7.54 -17.25 3.32
CA GLU A 298 -6.96 -15.95 3.70
C GLU A 298 -7.75 -14.84 2.97
N GLY A 299 -7.35 -13.57 3.05
CA GLY A 299 -7.98 -12.50 2.25
C GLY A 299 -9.32 -11.97 2.79
N TYR A 300 -9.54 -12.07 4.10
CA TYR A 300 -10.71 -11.50 4.77
C TYR A 300 -10.36 -10.94 6.16
N SER A 301 -11.23 -10.08 6.68
CA SER A 301 -11.30 -9.64 8.08
C SER A 301 -12.47 -10.29 8.80
N LEU A 302 -12.26 -10.60 10.07
CA LEU A 302 -13.30 -11.06 10.99
C LEU A 302 -13.23 -10.23 12.27
N ILE A 303 -14.24 -9.39 12.47
CA ILE A 303 -14.34 -8.47 13.60
C ILE A 303 -15.49 -8.94 14.48
N ARG A 304 -15.29 -8.93 15.80
CA ARG A 304 -16.34 -9.19 16.79
C ARG A 304 -16.66 -7.88 17.50
N GLU A 305 -17.91 -7.44 17.41
CA GLU A 305 -18.40 -6.23 18.07
C GLU A 305 -19.67 -6.55 18.85
N GLY A 306 -19.53 -6.76 20.17
CA GLY A 306 -20.67 -7.17 21.00
C GLY A 306 -21.18 -8.55 20.61
N ASP A 307 -22.42 -8.61 20.14
CA ASP A 307 -23.10 -9.79 19.59
C ASP A 307 -23.00 -9.90 18.05
N GLN A 308 -22.26 -9.00 17.41
CA GLN A 308 -22.05 -9.01 15.98
C GLN A 308 -20.73 -9.66 15.57
N LEU A 309 -20.81 -10.46 14.52
CA LEU A 309 -19.69 -11.03 13.79
C LEU A 309 -19.65 -10.40 12.40
N ILE A 310 -18.69 -9.52 12.15
CA ILE A 310 -18.56 -8.77 10.90
C ILE A 310 -17.46 -9.42 10.06
N PHE A 311 -17.83 -9.91 8.89
CA PHE A 311 -16.94 -10.50 7.91
C PHE A 311 -16.76 -9.52 6.75
N ARG A 312 -15.52 -9.07 6.52
CA ARG A 312 -15.19 -8.19 5.38
C ARG A 312 -14.23 -8.89 4.45
N PHE A 313 -14.45 -8.81 3.14
CA PHE A 313 -13.59 -9.44 2.16
C PHE A 313 -13.70 -8.72 0.82
N THR A 314 -12.68 -8.88 -0.01
CA THR A 314 -12.73 -8.51 -1.42
C THR A 314 -13.25 -9.72 -2.19
N ASP A 315 -14.19 -9.54 -3.11
CA ASP A 315 -14.76 -10.63 -3.89
C ASP A 315 -13.65 -11.46 -4.60
N PRO A 316 -13.38 -12.70 -4.18
CA PRO A 316 -12.28 -13.50 -4.73
C PRO A 316 -12.59 -14.02 -6.15
N GLN A 317 -13.84 -13.87 -6.60
CA GLN A 317 -14.29 -14.21 -7.94
C GLN A 317 -14.59 -12.96 -8.78
N SER A 318 -14.11 -11.78 -8.36
CA SER A 318 -14.29 -10.55 -9.12
C SER A 318 -13.60 -10.67 -10.48
N ASN A 319 -14.36 -11.04 -11.50
CA ASN A 319 -13.98 -10.92 -12.89
C ASN A 319 -15.06 -10.05 -13.55
N SER A 320 -14.65 -9.03 -14.28
CA SER A 320 -15.51 -7.95 -14.76
C SER A 320 -16.46 -8.30 -15.92
N PHE A 321 -16.99 -9.53 -15.97
CA PHE A 321 -17.90 -10.00 -17.02
C PHE A 321 -19.37 -10.10 -16.60
N GLU A 322 -19.69 -9.86 -15.33
CA GLU A 322 -21.02 -10.16 -14.80
C GLU A 322 -22.04 -9.06 -15.13
N ARG A 323 -22.82 -9.31 -16.20
CA ARG A 323 -23.77 -8.41 -16.88
C ARG A 323 -25.03 -8.05 -16.08
N SER A 324 -25.22 -8.64 -14.91
CA SER A 324 -26.44 -8.52 -14.09
C SER A 324 -26.05 -8.62 -12.63
N ALA A 325 -26.90 -8.15 -11.73
CA ALA A 325 -26.71 -8.47 -10.32
C ALA A 325 -26.65 -9.99 -10.15
N VAL A 326 -25.56 -10.49 -9.55
CA VAL A 326 -25.33 -11.93 -9.45
C VAL A 326 -25.73 -12.42 -8.08
N PRO A 327 -26.72 -13.33 -7.99
CA PRO A 327 -27.12 -13.91 -6.73
C PRO A 327 -25.96 -14.77 -6.20
N SER A 328 -25.45 -14.38 -5.05
CA SER A 328 -24.35 -15.05 -4.36
C SER A 328 -24.79 -15.47 -2.96
N LYS A 329 -24.09 -16.46 -2.38
CA LYS A 329 -24.36 -16.89 -1.02
C LYS A 329 -23.06 -16.99 -0.24
N LEU A 330 -22.99 -16.29 0.88
CA LEU A 330 -21.95 -16.53 1.87
C LEU A 330 -22.40 -17.69 2.76
N MET A 331 -21.62 -18.76 2.80
CA MET A 331 -21.85 -19.91 3.66
C MET A 331 -20.88 -19.83 4.85
N VAL A 332 -21.42 -19.89 6.06
CA VAL A 332 -20.64 -19.81 7.31
C VAL A 332 -20.95 -21.04 8.14
N LYS A 333 -19.94 -21.88 8.38
CA LYS A 333 -20.10 -23.15 9.10
C LYS A 333 -19.16 -23.25 10.30
N SER A 334 -19.65 -23.84 11.38
CA SER A 334 -18.84 -24.26 12.53
C SER A 334 -19.44 -25.49 13.20
N ASP A 335 -18.67 -26.59 13.19
CA ASP A 335 -19.06 -27.80 13.92
C ASP A 335 -19.05 -27.58 15.44
N ARG A 336 -18.18 -26.68 15.93
CA ARG A 336 -18.01 -26.41 17.36
C ARG A 336 -19.18 -25.62 17.95
N TYR A 337 -19.70 -24.67 17.16
CA TYR A 337 -20.78 -23.77 17.57
C TYR A 337 -22.14 -24.15 16.96
N ASP A 338 -22.25 -25.34 16.35
CA ASP A 338 -23.47 -25.83 15.67
C ASP A 338 -24.05 -24.77 14.71
N LEU A 339 -23.16 -24.10 13.97
CA LEU A 339 -23.48 -23.02 13.03
C LEU A 339 -23.43 -23.58 11.60
N ASP A 340 -24.52 -23.45 10.83
CA ASP A 340 -24.56 -23.77 9.40
C ASP A 340 -25.49 -22.76 8.71
N GLU A 341 -24.97 -21.57 8.46
CA GLU A 341 -25.74 -20.45 7.93
C GLU A 341 -25.41 -20.19 6.47
N THR A 342 -26.42 -19.75 5.72
CA THR A 342 -26.29 -19.37 4.32
C THR A 342 -26.95 -18.02 4.12
N ILE A 343 -26.14 -17.01 3.87
CA ILE A 343 -26.55 -15.60 3.76
C ILE A 343 -26.57 -15.23 2.29
N PRO A 344 -27.76 -15.10 1.68
CA PRO A 344 -27.88 -14.68 0.28
C PRO A 344 -27.62 -13.17 0.15
N PHE A 345 -26.95 -12.78 -0.93
CA PHE A 345 -26.77 -11.39 -1.30
C PHE A 345 -26.66 -11.25 -2.82
N GLU A 346 -26.70 -10.01 -3.30
CA GLU A 346 -26.54 -9.69 -4.71
C GLU A 346 -25.30 -8.82 -4.89
N ILE A 347 -24.43 -9.26 -5.79
CA ILE A 347 -23.30 -8.46 -6.26
C ILE A 347 -23.84 -7.39 -7.21
N PRO A 348 -23.42 -6.12 -7.08
CA PRO A 348 -23.87 -5.08 -7.99
C PRO A 348 -23.46 -5.42 -9.43
N ALA A 349 -24.33 -5.11 -10.38
CA ALA A 349 -23.98 -5.23 -11.79
C ALA A 349 -22.83 -4.25 -12.10
N SER A 350 -21.85 -4.72 -12.87
CA SER A 350 -20.82 -3.82 -13.39
C SER A 350 -21.46 -2.72 -14.23
N THR A 351 -21.01 -1.48 -14.01
CA THR A 351 -21.41 -0.33 -14.83
C THR A 351 -20.62 -0.24 -16.13
N LEU A 352 -19.53 -1.00 -16.25
CA LEU A 352 -18.64 -1.01 -17.40
C LEU A 352 -19.33 -1.61 -18.64
N ASP A 353 -19.11 -0.98 -19.81
CA ASP A 353 -19.63 -1.48 -21.08
C ASP A 353 -19.08 -2.90 -21.38
N PRO A 354 -19.93 -3.88 -21.74
CA PRO A 354 -19.48 -5.25 -21.97
C PRO A 354 -18.49 -5.44 -23.13
N GLN A 355 -18.60 -4.62 -24.17
CA GLN A 355 -17.64 -4.68 -25.28
C GLN A 355 -16.31 -4.13 -24.82
N LEU A 356 -16.31 -2.99 -24.11
CA LEU A 356 -15.11 -2.44 -23.50
C LEU A 356 -14.43 -3.44 -22.57
N ALA A 357 -15.17 -4.13 -21.70
CA ALA A 357 -14.60 -5.16 -20.83
C ALA A 357 -13.90 -6.29 -21.62
N THR A 358 -14.48 -6.70 -22.75
CA THR A 358 -13.87 -7.71 -23.63
C THR A 358 -12.61 -7.15 -24.29
N ASP A 359 -12.65 -5.90 -24.76
CA ASP A 359 -11.51 -5.25 -25.39
C ASP A 359 -10.33 -5.07 -24.41
N LEU A 360 -10.59 -4.73 -23.13
CA LEU A 360 -9.57 -4.62 -22.09
C LEU A 360 -8.94 -5.99 -21.76
N GLU A 361 -9.74 -7.06 -21.71
CA GLU A 361 -9.23 -8.42 -21.54
C GLU A 361 -8.32 -8.84 -22.71
N ASP A 362 -8.78 -8.59 -23.94
CA ASP A 362 -8.01 -8.90 -25.15
C ASP A 362 -6.69 -8.11 -25.20
N ILE A 363 -6.70 -6.83 -24.80
CA ILE A 363 -5.48 -6.02 -24.69
C ILE A 363 -4.48 -6.68 -23.74
N LEU A 364 -4.89 -7.06 -22.52
CA LEU A 364 -3.99 -7.71 -21.56
C LEU A 364 -3.46 -9.04 -22.10
N ASN A 365 -4.33 -9.86 -22.70
CA ASN A 365 -3.97 -11.16 -23.29
C ASN A 365 -2.98 -11.06 -24.46
N GLU A 366 -3.12 -10.02 -25.30
CA GLU A 366 -2.29 -9.83 -26.49
C GLU A 366 -1.00 -9.06 -26.22
N THR A 367 -0.91 -8.37 -25.07
CA THR A 367 0.27 -7.61 -24.64
C THR A 367 1.03 -8.36 -23.54
N VAL A 368 0.87 -7.94 -22.28
CA VAL A 368 1.68 -8.38 -21.14
C VAL A 368 1.41 -9.83 -20.73
N ALA A 369 0.17 -10.32 -20.84
CA ALA A 369 -0.17 -11.69 -20.42
C ALA A 369 0.18 -12.76 -21.48
N ARG A 370 0.75 -12.37 -22.63
CA ARG A 370 1.23 -13.30 -23.65
C ARG A 370 2.35 -14.19 -23.11
N ASP A 371 3.26 -13.60 -22.34
CA ASP A 371 4.47 -14.25 -21.86
C ASP A 371 4.66 -14.17 -20.34
N ALA A 372 3.72 -13.58 -19.60
CA ALA A 372 3.80 -13.37 -18.15
C ALA A 372 2.54 -13.86 -17.41
N ASP A 373 2.69 -14.20 -16.12
CA ASP A 373 1.57 -14.35 -15.19
C ASP A 373 1.17 -12.99 -14.62
N VAL A 374 -0.01 -12.50 -15.04
CA VAL A 374 -0.47 -11.12 -14.83
C VAL A 374 -1.73 -11.09 -13.97
N SER A 375 -1.74 -10.19 -12.98
CA SER A 375 -2.95 -9.69 -12.34
C SER A 375 -3.08 -8.21 -12.65
N ALA A 376 -4.26 -7.75 -13.08
CA ALA A 376 -4.47 -6.35 -13.42
C ALA A 376 -5.84 -5.82 -12.98
N VAL A 377 -5.89 -4.56 -12.57
CA VAL A 377 -7.12 -3.85 -12.19
C VAL A 377 -7.12 -2.45 -12.78
N ILE A 378 -8.28 -2.04 -13.32
CA ILE A 378 -8.45 -0.75 -13.99
C ILE A 378 -9.73 -0.10 -13.48
N TYR A 379 -9.64 1.14 -13.00
CA TYR A 379 -10.80 2.01 -12.82
C TYR A 379 -10.83 3.06 -13.91
N LYS A 380 -12.00 3.21 -14.52
CA LYS A 380 -12.30 4.27 -15.48
C LYS A 380 -13.04 5.41 -14.78
N PRO A 381 -12.79 6.68 -15.15
CA PRO A 381 -13.52 7.82 -14.59
C PRO A 381 -15.03 7.63 -14.63
N GLY A 382 -15.68 7.84 -13.48
CA GLY A 382 -17.13 7.77 -13.33
C GLY A 382 -17.72 6.35 -13.22
N GLU A 383 -16.90 5.29 -13.32
CA GLU A 383 -17.32 3.92 -13.04
C GLU A 383 -17.17 3.61 -11.55
N THR A 384 -18.17 2.96 -10.95
CA THR A 384 -18.13 2.58 -9.53
C THR A 384 -17.48 1.22 -9.29
N THR A 385 -17.38 0.40 -10.34
CA THR A 385 -16.81 -0.95 -10.28
C THR A 385 -15.59 -1.04 -11.21
N PRO A 386 -14.48 -1.65 -10.78
CA PRO A 386 -13.31 -1.81 -11.63
C PRO A 386 -13.49 -2.90 -12.68
N PHE A 387 -12.67 -2.83 -13.73
CA PHE A 387 -12.28 -3.99 -14.51
C PHE A 387 -11.21 -4.78 -13.75
N VAL A 388 -11.37 -6.10 -13.62
CA VAL A 388 -10.45 -6.98 -12.90
C VAL A 388 -10.06 -8.16 -13.77
N TYR A 389 -8.75 -8.38 -13.90
CA TYR A 389 -8.14 -9.46 -14.66
C TYR A 389 -7.31 -10.34 -13.73
N GLN A 390 -7.80 -11.56 -13.49
CA GLN A 390 -7.07 -12.64 -12.81
C GLN A 390 -6.38 -12.21 -11.50
N ASP A 391 -7.05 -11.39 -10.67
CA ASP A 391 -6.43 -10.87 -9.44
C ASP A 391 -6.07 -11.99 -8.47
N LYS A 392 -4.81 -11.97 -8.02
CA LYS A 392 -4.24 -12.92 -7.06
C LYS A 392 -3.16 -12.21 -6.26
N ALA A 393 -2.98 -12.65 -5.01
CA ALA A 393 -1.85 -12.19 -4.22
C ALA A 393 -0.52 -12.65 -4.84
N LYS A 394 0.39 -11.71 -5.04
CA LYS A 394 1.76 -11.90 -5.53
C LYS A 394 2.74 -11.24 -4.55
N GLU A 395 4.03 -11.51 -4.70
CA GLU A 395 5.05 -10.74 -3.98
C GLU A 395 4.92 -9.26 -4.36
N ALA A 396 5.04 -8.38 -3.38
CA ALA A 396 4.74 -6.97 -3.59
C ALA A 396 5.90 -6.21 -4.23
N GLY A 397 7.14 -6.66 -4.07
CA GLY A 397 8.31 -5.85 -4.36
C GLY A 397 8.20 -4.46 -3.71
N SER A 398 8.55 -3.42 -4.45
CA SER A 398 8.40 -2.02 -4.03
C SER A 398 6.94 -1.54 -3.97
N MET A 399 5.95 -2.34 -4.39
CA MET A 399 4.54 -1.91 -4.37
C MET A 399 3.99 -1.75 -2.94
N ILE A 400 4.66 -2.33 -1.95
CA ILE A 400 4.35 -2.10 -0.54
C ILE A 400 4.49 -0.63 -0.14
N SER A 401 5.31 0.16 -0.87
CA SER A 401 5.47 1.61 -0.67
C SER A 401 4.15 2.36 -0.68
N TRP A 402 3.20 1.98 -1.54
CA TRP A 402 1.86 2.60 -1.59
C TRP A 402 1.17 2.58 -0.23
N PHE A 403 1.24 1.44 0.46
CA PHE A 403 0.58 1.22 1.73
C PHE A 403 1.35 1.85 2.89
N VAL A 404 2.69 1.79 2.86
CA VAL A 404 3.53 2.47 3.87
C VAL A 404 3.28 3.97 3.86
N LEU A 405 3.28 4.59 2.67
CA LEU A 405 3.00 6.01 2.51
C LEU A 405 1.57 6.35 2.94
N ALA A 406 0.57 5.59 2.49
CA ALA A 406 -0.81 5.79 2.91
C ALA A 406 -0.99 5.71 4.43
N ARG A 407 -0.29 4.78 5.11
CA ARG A 407 -0.30 4.70 6.58
C ARG A 407 0.28 5.94 7.24
N VAL A 408 1.37 6.49 6.69
CA VAL A 408 1.98 7.73 7.20
C VAL A 408 1.00 8.90 7.08
N TYR A 409 0.39 9.09 5.90
CA TYR A 409 -0.60 10.14 5.70
C TYR A 409 -1.85 9.95 6.57
N ASP A 410 -2.30 8.71 6.78
CA ASP A 410 -3.39 8.38 7.72
C ASP A 410 -3.06 8.80 9.17
N GLN A 411 -1.84 8.56 9.64
CA GLN A 411 -1.40 9.00 10.98
C GLN A 411 -1.23 10.52 11.07
N ILE A 412 -0.87 11.20 9.98
CA ILE A 412 -0.83 12.66 9.91
C ILE A 412 -2.26 13.24 9.98
N ASP A 413 -3.21 12.65 9.24
CA ASP A 413 -4.61 13.07 9.24
C ASP A 413 -5.27 12.92 10.62
N GLN A 414 -4.91 11.85 11.33
CA GLN A 414 -5.31 11.62 12.73
C GLN A 414 -4.61 12.56 13.72
N GLY A 415 -3.58 13.30 13.29
CA GLY A 415 -2.80 14.22 14.13
C GLY A 415 -1.86 13.52 15.11
N GLU A 416 -1.53 12.25 14.86
CA GLU A 416 -0.63 11.44 15.70
C GLU A 416 0.84 11.71 15.37
N ILE A 417 1.14 12.03 14.11
CA ILE A 417 2.48 12.44 13.64
C ILE A 417 2.38 13.64 12.69
N GLN A 418 3.52 14.25 12.34
CA GLN A 418 3.65 15.33 11.36
C GLN A 418 4.84 15.08 10.42
N LEU A 419 4.80 15.62 9.20
CA LEU A 419 5.91 15.55 8.23
C LEU A 419 7.24 16.08 8.80
N SER A 420 7.18 17.09 9.68
CA SER A 420 8.36 17.69 10.33
C SER A 420 8.89 16.89 11.53
N ASP A 421 8.21 15.83 11.96
CA ASP A 421 8.68 15.01 13.07
C ASP A 421 9.99 14.31 12.69
N VAL A 422 10.87 14.14 13.66
CA VAL A 422 12.23 13.63 13.44
C VAL A 422 12.32 12.17 13.86
N VAL A 423 12.86 11.35 12.96
CA VAL A 423 13.16 9.94 13.14
C VAL A 423 14.66 9.74 13.15
N THR A 424 15.17 9.03 14.15
CA THR A 424 16.57 8.58 14.17
C THR A 424 16.68 7.22 13.49
N ILE A 425 17.62 7.06 12.56
CA ILE A 425 17.83 5.77 11.88
C ILE A 425 18.42 4.75 12.88
N ASP A 426 17.66 3.71 13.20
CA ASP A 426 18.06 2.58 14.04
C ASP A 426 18.66 1.47 13.16
N GLU A 427 19.85 1.01 13.55
CA GLU A 427 20.56 -0.12 12.91
C GLU A 427 19.68 -1.39 12.85
N GLN A 428 18.75 -1.58 13.78
CA GLN A 428 17.85 -2.74 13.80
C GLN A 428 16.76 -2.70 12.72
N LEU A 429 16.49 -1.52 12.17
CA LEU A 429 15.48 -1.29 11.14
C LEU A 429 16.08 -1.09 9.74
N VAL A 430 17.41 -1.14 9.62
CA VAL A 430 18.11 -1.13 8.33
C VAL A 430 17.78 -2.42 7.58
N GLY A 431 17.35 -2.27 6.33
CA GLY A 431 17.06 -3.41 5.45
C GLY A 431 18.32 -4.23 5.19
N GLN A 432 18.18 -5.56 5.22
CA GLN A 432 19.25 -6.45 4.81
C GLN A 432 19.58 -6.21 3.32
N ASN A 433 20.89 -6.24 3.01
CA ASN A 433 21.45 -5.96 1.68
C ASN A 433 21.15 -4.55 1.13
N ASP A 434 20.58 -3.67 1.96
CA ASP A 434 20.37 -2.29 1.59
C ASP A 434 21.71 -1.55 1.54
N GLY A 435 22.10 -1.15 0.33
CA GLY A 435 23.29 -0.35 0.05
C GLY A 435 22.99 1.14 -0.11
N GLY A 436 21.74 1.57 0.13
CA GLY A 436 21.30 2.95 0.03
C GLY A 436 21.95 3.89 1.05
N GLU A 437 21.78 5.19 0.83
CA GLU A 437 22.40 6.23 1.66
C GLU A 437 21.96 6.13 3.14
N LEU A 438 20.68 5.87 3.39
CA LEU A 438 20.16 5.70 4.74
C LEU A 438 20.76 4.48 5.45
N ALA A 439 20.86 3.36 4.76
CA ALA A 439 21.42 2.12 5.30
C ALA A 439 22.91 2.24 5.64
N VAL A 440 23.69 2.89 4.77
CA VAL A 440 25.16 2.95 4.88
C VAL A 440 25.62 4.09 5.78
N ASN A 441 25.05 5.28 5.62
CA ASN A 441 25.52 6.51 6.26
C ASN A 441 24.50 7.11 7.24
N GLY A 442 23.22 6.70 7.16
CA GLY A 442 22.14 7.27 7.95
C GLY A 442 22.07 6.80 9.41
N VAL A 443 22.65 5.64 9.75
CA VAL A 443 22.54 5.05 11.11
C VAL A 443 22.95 6.03 12.20
N GLY A 444 22.03 6.30 13.13
CA GLY A 444 22.19 7.23 14.25
C GLY A 444 22.05 8.71 13.88
N LEU A 445 21.79 9.04 12.62
CA LEU A 445 21.42 10.38 12.16
C LEU A 445 19.91 10.59 12.22
N GLU A 446 19.51 11.86 12.17
CA GLU A 446 18.13 12.33 12.28
C GLU A 446 17.63 12.79 10.91
N TYR A 447 16.47 12.28 10.50
CA TYR A 447 15.75 12.65 9.28
C TYR A 447 14.31 13.02 9.64
N THR A 448 13.69 13.91 8.88
CA THR A 448 12.27 14.20 9.04
C THR A 448 11.41 13.09 8.42
N VAL A 449 10.14 12.99 8.81
CA VAL A 449 9.18 12.11 8.13
C VAL A 449 9.06 12.48 6.65
N GLU A 450 9.12 13.76 6.31
CA GLU A 450 9.19 14.25 4.93
C GLU A 450 10.39 13.69 4.16
N ASP A 451 11.59 13.71 4.76
CA ASP A 451 12.79 13.11 4.16
C ASP A 451 12.59 11.61 3.90
N LEU A 452 12.03 10.88 4.87
CA LEU A 452 11.79 9.44 4.70
C LEU A 452 10.72 9.14 3.65
N VAL A 453 9.66 9.94 3.58
CA VAL A 453 8.64 9.84 2.51
C VAL A 453 9.28 10.04 1.14
N TYR A 454 10.15 11.05 1.01
CA TYR A 454 10.90 11.30 -0.22
C TYR A 454 11.79 10.10 -0.59
N GLU A 455 12.53 9.52 0.36
CA GLU A 455 13.39 8.36 0.12
C GLU A 455 12.59 7.12 -0.34
N VAL A 456 11.37 6.91 0.17
CA VAL A 456 10.48 5.83 -0.30
C VAL A 456 10.00 6.08 -1.74
N ILE A 457 9.66 7.33 -2.09
CA ILE A 457 9.13 7.66 -3.41
C ILE A 457 10.24 7.70 -4.47
N ALA A 458 11.29 8.47 -4.22
CA ALA A 458 12.36 8.75 -5.17
C ALA A 458 13.34 7.57 -5.30
N ASN A 459 13.67 6.90 -4.19
CA ASN A 459 14.74 5.90 -4.14
C ASN A 459 14.24 4.49 -3.82
N ARG A 460 12.94 4.32 -3.49
CA ARG A 460 12.35 3.03 -3.10
C ARG A 460 13.07 2.41 -1.91
N ASP A 461 13.58 3.27 -1.02
CA ASP A 461 14.47 2.89 0.07
C ASP A 461 13.74 2.02 1.13
N VAL A 462 14.24 0.79 1.33
CA VAL A 462 13.63 -0.17 2.24
C VAL A 462 13.88 0.16 3.70
N THR A 463 15.01 0.82 4.00
CA THR A 463 15.32 1.32 5.33
C THR A 463 14.32 2.40 5.72
N ALA A 464 14.01 3.37 4.86
CA ALA A 464 12.99 4.38 5.08
C ALA A 464 11.61 3.73 5.33
N MET A 465 11.22 2.74 4.52
CA MET A 465 9.94 2.04 4.71
C MET A 465 9.84 1.37 6.09
N ASN A 466 10.88 0.65 6.53
CA ASN A 466 10.88 -0.01 7.84
C ASN A 466 10.78 1.01 9.00
N HIS A 467 11.44 2.16 8.87
CA HIS A 467 11.37 3.23 9.87
C HIS A 467 10.00 3.90 9.92
N LEU A 468 9.36 4.12 8.77
CA LEU A 468 8.00 4.65 8.69
C LEU A 468 6.97 3.66 9.24
N ILE A 469 7.16 2.36 9.00
CA ILE A 469 6.35 1.31 9.63
C ILE A 469 6.52 1.34 11.15
N ASP A 470 7.74 1.41 11.66
CA ASP A 470 8.00 1.49 13.11
C ASP A 470 7.38 2.74 13.74
N LEU A 471 7.58 3.90 13.11
CA LEU A 471 7.02 5.18 13.54
C LEU A 471 5.50 5.14 13.65
N THR A 472 4.82 4.44 12.74
CA THR A 472 3.35 4.38 12.65
C THR A 472 2.72 3.23 13.46
N GLY A 473 3.47 2.66 14.41
CA GLY A 473 3.01 1.64 15.36
C GLY A 473 3.69 0.27 15.21
N GLY A 474 4.60 0.13 14.26
CA GLY A 474 5.30 -1.12 13.97
C GLY A 474 4.51 -2.08 13.06
N PRO A 475 5.11 -3.23 12.70
CA PRO A 475 4.57 -4.13 11.70
C PRO A 475 3.20 -4.74 12.06
N ASP A 476 2.92 -4.88 13.36
CA ASP A 476 1.64 -5.42 13.83
C ASP A 476 0.48 -4.41 13.65
N ASP A 477 0.73 -3.13 13.97
CA ASP A 477 -0.25 -2.06 13.76
C ASP A 477 -0.42 -1.76 12.27
N PHE A 478 0.66 -1.79 11.50
CA PHE A 478 0.58 -1.67 10.04
C PHE A 478 -0.26 -2.79 9.42
N SER A 479 -0.02 -4.05 9.81
CA SER A 479 -0.81 -5.18 9.33
C SER A 479 -2.27 -5.10 9.75
N TYR A 480 -2.54 -4.62 10.97
CA TYR A 480 -3.91 -4.39 11.42
C TYR A 480 -4.59 -3.28 10.61
N TRP A 481 -3.92 -2.16 10.38
CA TRP A 481 -4.42 -1.06 9.56
C TRP A 481 -4.71 -1.51 8.11
N LEU A 482 -3.85 -2.34 7.51
CA LEU A 482 -4.11 -2.93 6.19
C LEU A 482 -5.44 -3.66 6.17
N ASN A 483 -5.68 -4.51 7.17
CA ASN A 483 -6.90 -5.29 7.29
C ASN A 483 -8.13 -4.41 7.56
N GLU A 484 -8.03 -3.45 8.48
CA GLU A 484 -9.11 -2.51 8.82
C GLU A 484 -9.51 -1.64 7.63
N SER A 485 -8.52 -1.22 6.83
CA SER A 485 -8.70 -0.36 5.66
C SER A 485 -9.23 -1.10 4.42
N GLY A 486 -9.30 -2.43 4.47
CA GLY A 486 -9.86 -3.28 3.40
C GLY A 486 -8.82 -3.87 2.44
N TYR A 487 -7.52 -3.81 2.76
CA TYR A 487 -6.42 -4.34 1.95
C TYR A 487 -6.08 -5.77 2.38
N PHE A 488 -6.99 -6.71 2.11
CA PHE A 488 -6.94 -8.05 2.72
C PHE A 488 -5.89 -8.99 2.14
N ASN A 489 -5.41 -8.72 0.92
CA ASN A 489 -4.38 -9.52 0.26
C ASN A 489 -2.97 -8.95 0.50
N THR A 490 -2.90 -7.71 0.99
CA THR A 490 -1.65 -7.03 1.34
C THR A 490 -1.21 -7.41 2.75
N ARG A 491 0.04 -7.86 2.89
CA ARG A 491 0.61 -8.24 4.19
C ARG A 491 2.13 -8.22 4.20
N LEU A 492 2.69 -7.89 5.36
CA LEU A 492 4.09 -8.17 5.66
C LEU A 492 4.25 -9.66 6.00
N VAL A 493 5.16 -10.35 5.31
CA VAL A 493 5.54 -11.74 5.63
C VAL A 493 6.80 -11.79 6.49
N GLU A 494 7.63 -10.76 6.37
CA GLU A 494 8.82 -10.47 7.18
C GLU A 494 9.13 -8.97 7.12
N MET A 495 10.25 -8.56 7.72
CA MET A 495 10.76 -7.19 7.57
C MET A 495 11.11 -6.91 6.11
N ILE A 496 10.92 -5.69 5.64
CA ILE A 496 11.20 -5.35 4.24
C ILE A 496 12.72 -5.31 4.07
N ASN A 497 13.24 -6.09 3.12
CA ASN A 497 14.66 -6.24 2.85
C ASN A 497 14.93 -6.23 1.35
N LEU A 498 16.21 -6.20 0.95
CA LEU A 498 16.63 -6.50 -0.41
C LEU A 498 17.18 -7.93 -0.50
N ASP A 499 16.93 -8.63 -1.62
CA ASP A 499 17.65 -9.86 -1.96
C ASP A 499 19.11 -9.57 -2.38
N GLU A 500 19.88 -10.61 -2.72
CA GLU A 500 21.29 -10.45 -3.10
C GLU A 500 21.46 -9.65 -4.40
N GLU A 501 20.42 -9.63 -5.21
CA GLU A 501 20.31 -8.92 -6.47
C GLU A 501 19.73 -7.50 -6.32
N GLY A 502 19.34 -7.09 -5.10
CA GLY A 502 18.88 -5.73 -4.80
C GLY A 502 17.37 -5.51 -4.96
N HIS A 503 16.55 -6.55 -5.06
CA HIS A 503 15.10 -6.43 -5.19
C HIS A 503 14.41 -6.45 -3.83
N THR A 504 13.39 -5.61 -3.68
CA THR A 504 12.57 -5.57 -2.45
C THR A 504 11.83 -6.88 -2.22
N ARG A 505 11.92 -7.42 -1.01
CA ARG A 505 11.25 -8.64 -0.54
C ARG A 505 10.52 -8.38 0.78
N GLY A 506 9.67 -9.32 1.16
CA GLY A 506 9.12 -9.40 2.52
C GLY A 506 7.66 -8.94 2.67
N ALA A 507 6.99 -8.63 1.56
CA ALA A 507 5.58 -8.30 1.53
C ALA A 507 4.85 -9.00 0.37
N MET A 508 3.56 -9.25 0.55
CA MET A 508 2.64 -9.70 -0.50
C MET A 508 1.58 -8.62 -0.74
N THR A 509 1.02 -8.56 -1.94
CA THR A 509 -0.07 -7.65 -2.32
C THR A 509 -0.92 -8.22 -3.45
N SER A 510 -2.03 -7.58 -3.82
CA SER A 510 -2.77 -7.87 -5.06
C SER A 510 -3.03 -6.59 -5.86
N ALA A 511 -3.33 -6.73 -7.15
CA ALA A 511 -3.61 -5.58 -8.00
C ALA A 511 -4.89 -4.86 -7.55
N GLN A 512 -5.86 -5.61 -7.00
CA GLN A 512 -7.08 -5.04 -6.44
C GLN A 512 -6.84 -4.20 -5.19
N ASP A 513 -5.99 -4.64 -4.26
CA ASP A 513 -5.70 -3.85 -3.05
C ASP A 513 -5.02 -2.52 -3.41
N ILE A 514 -4.04 -2.56 -4.32
CA ILE A 514 -3.35 -1.36 -4.81
C ILE A 514 -4.34 -0.43 -5.52
N ALA A 515 -5.13 -0.96 -6.47
CA ALA A 515 -6.10 -0.15 -7.21
C ALA A 515 -7.19 0.45 -6.29
N THR A 516 -7.57 -0.26 -5.23
CA THR A 516 -8.54 0.27 -4.23
C THR A 516 -7.96 1.46 -3.48
N LEU A 517 -6.69 1.39 -3.06
CA LEU A 517 -5.98 2.52 -2.43
C LEU A 517 -5.88 3.71 -3.40
N LEU A 518 -5.43 3.47 -4.63
CA LEU A 518 -5.30 4.50 -5.66
C LEU A 518 -6.64 5.13 -6.03
N HIS A 519 -7.71 4.34 -6.08
CA HIS A 519 -9.06 4.86 -6.33
C HIS A 519 -9.51 5.83 -5.25
N ARG A 520 -9.23 5.55 -3.97
CA ARG A 520 -9.52 6.49 -2.88
C ARG A 520 -8.66 7.76 -3.00
N LEU A 521 -7.37 7.62 -3.30
CA LEU A 521 -6.45 8.75 -3.47
C LEU A 521 -6.83 9.68 -4.64
N ALA A 522 -7.23 9.10 -5.77
CA ALA A 522 -7.70 9.84 -6.95
C ALA A 522 -8.94 10.68 -6.61
N ASN A 523 -9.89 10.10 -5.86
CA ASN A 523 -11.14 10.76 -5.47
C ASN A 523 -11.00 11.71 -4.26
N ASN A 524 -9.81 11.82 -3.66
CA ASN A 524 -9.57 12.57 -2.41
C ASN A 524 -10.38 12.02 -1.21
N GLU A 525 -10.45 10.70 -1.12
CA GLU A 525 -11.18 9.95 -0.09
C GLU A 525 -10.27 8.99 0.69
N LEU A 526 -8.94 9.05 0.48
CA LEU A 526 -8.01 8.17 1.20
C LEU A 526 -7.72 8.73 2.60
N VAL A 527 -7.44 10.02 2.68
CA VAL A 527 -7.36 10.81 3.92
C VAL A 527 -8.13 12.13 3.73
N SER A 528 -7.78 13.21 4.44
CA SER A 528 -8.33 14.53 4.11
C SER A 528 -7.88 15.01 2.72
N GLU A 529 -8.74 15.74 2.03
CA GLU A 529 -8.47 16.27 0.68
C GLU A 529 -7.14 17.04 0.59
N GLU A 530 -6.79 17.83 1.61
CA GLU A 530 -5.52 18.56 1.65
C GLU A 530 -4.31 17.62 1.69
N LEU A 531 -4.39 16.55 2.46
CA LEU A 531 -3.31 15.57 2.58
C LEU A 531 -3.24 14.64 1.36
N ASP A 532 -4.37 14.30 0.74
CA ASP A 532 -4.38 13.56 -0.53
C ASP A 532 -3.71 14.36 -1.66
N GLN A 533 -3.88 15.69 -1.67
CA GLN A 533 -3.17 16.56 -2.60
C GLN A 533 -1.67 16.64 -2.28
N GLN A 534 -1.28 16.71 -1.01
CA GLN A 534 0.14 16.65 -0.62
C GLN A 534 0.78 15.31 -0.98
N PHE A 535 0.06 14.20 -0.80
CA PHE A 535 0.54 12.88 -1.19
C PHE A 535 0.70 12.79 -2.72
N LYS A 536 -0.28 13.26 -3.49
CA LYS A 536 -0.14 13.36 -4.95
C LYS A 536 1.03 14.23 -5.39
N GLU A 537 1.25 15.38 -4.75
CA GLU A 537 2.40 16.23 -5.07
C GLU A 537 3.73 15.52 -4.80
N ALA A 538 3.86 14.82 -3.66
CA ALA A 538 5.06 14.05 -3.33
C ALA A 538 5.34 12.94 -4.37
N LEU A 539 4.29 12.30 -4.90
CA LEU A 539 4.43 11.26 -5.92
C LEU A 539 4.99 11.79 -7.25
N LEU A 540 5.00 13.10 -7.50
CA LEU A 540 5.63 13.68 -8.69
C LEU A 540 7.15 13.51 -8.69
N ASP A 541 7.77 13.23 -7.53
CA ASP A 541 9.20 12.93 -7.41
C ASP A 541 9.52 11.45 -7.70
N SER A 542 8.53 10.63 -8.05
CA SER A 542 8.75 9.23 -8.44
C SER A 542 9.65 9.13 -9.69
N PRO A 543 10.57 8.14 -9.76
CA PRO A 543 11.39 7.92 -10.94
C PRO A 543 10.56 7.60 -12.17
N VAL A 544 10.96 8.18 -13.30
CA VAL A 544 10.46 7.80 -14.62
C VAL A 544 10.86 6.35 -14.89
N THR A 545 9.89 5.52 -15.30
CA THR A 545 10.13 4.15 -15.78
C THR A 545 9.58 3.95 -17.18
N ASP A 546 10.20 3.07 -17.96
CA ASP A 546 9.77 2.74 -19.31
C ASP A 546 8.42 2.02 -19.35
N LYS A 547 7.88 1.62 -18.18
CA LYS A 547 6.52 1.06 -18.02
C LYS A 547 5.41 2.09 -18.26
N PHE A 548 5.71 3.39 -18.17
CA PHE A 548 4.75 4.44 -18.53
C PHE A 548 4.97 4.91 -19.98
N PRO A 549 3.93 4.94 -20.83
CA PRO A 549 4.05 5.26 -22.25
C PRO A 549 4.12 6.77 -22.54
N TYR A 550 5.20 7.46 -22.13
CA TYR A 550 5.34 8.93 -22.24
C TYR A 550 5.12 9.50 -23.65
N ASP A 551 5.67 8.83 -24.66
CA ASP A 551 5.67 9.35 -26.03
C ASP A 551 4.35 9.09 -26.75
N THR A 552 3.56 8.11 -26.30
CA THR A 552 2.37 7.65 -27.03
C THR A 552 1.07 8.00 -26.33
N LEU A 553 1.04 8.11 -25.00
CA LEU A 553 -0.18 8.41 -24.25
C LEU A 553 -0.44 9.92 -24.17
N ALA A 554 -0.83 10.50 -25.30
CA ALA A 554 -1.05 11.94 -25.45
C ALA A 554 -2.18 12.51 -24.56
N ALA A 555 -3.09 11.65 -24.08
CA ALA A 555 -4.19 12.04 -23.21
C ALA A 555 -3.78 12.29 -21.74
N ALA A 556 -2.61 11.80 -21.32
CA ALA A 556 -2.12 11.98 -19.96
C ALA A 556 -1.66 13.42 -19.71
N LEU A 557 -2.27 14.08 -18.73
CA LEU A 557 -1.88 15.40 -18.24
C LEU A 557 -0.81 15.29 -17.15
N ARG A 558 -1.03 14.38 -16.20
CA ARG A 558 -0.14 14.06 -15.09
C ARG A 558 -0.25 12.57 -14.78
N ARG A 559 0.80 12.05 -14.14
CA ARG A 559 0.83 10.69 -13.63
C ARG A 559 1.30 10.72 -12.18
N TYR A 560 0.73 9.84 -11.37
CA TYR A 560 1.16 9.58 -10.01
C TYR A 560 1.44 8.08 -9.94
N GLU A 561 2.71 7.68 -9.98
CA GLU A 561 3.10 6.29 -10.17
C GLU A 561 4.10 5.83 -9.12
N LEU A 562 4.04 4.54 -8.78
CA LEU A 562 5.14 3.79 -8.19
C LEU A 562 5.19 2.45 -8.93
N SER A 563 6.38 2.05 -9.33
CA SER A 563 6.63 0.82 -10.09
C SER A 563 7.84 0.06 -9.53
N THR A 564 8.04 -1.18 -9.96
CA THR A 564 9.34 -1.87 -9.75
C THR A 564 10.39 -1.30 -10.71
N GLY A 565 11.67 -1.59 -10.46
CA GLY A 565 12.77 -1.20 -11.36
C GLY A 565 12.56 -1.81 -12.74
N ASP A 566 12.95 -1.10 -13.80
CA ASP A 566 12.96 -1.68 -15.15
C ASP A 566 14.01 -2.80 -15.26
N ASP A 567 15.05 -2.72 -14.44
CA ASP A 567 16.11 -3.70 -14.26
C ASP A 567 15.72 -4.91 -13.38
N ASN A 568 14.52 -4.93 -12.79
CA ASN A 568 14.09 -6.05 -11.95
C ASN A 568 13.81 -7.31 -12.79
N GLU A 569 14.65 -8.34 -12.64
CA GLU A 569 14.55 -9.56 -13.45
C GLU A 569 13.46 -10.54 -12.98
N PHE A 570 12.84 -10.32 -11.81
CA PHE A 570 11.86 -11.24 -11.21
C PHE A 570 10.41 -10.74 -11.21
N GLU A 571 10.23 -9.43 -11.02
CA GLU A 571 8.92 -8.78 -10.90
C GLU A 571 8.86 -7.46 -11.68
N GLN A 572 7.89 -7.38 -12.58
CA GLN A 572 7.59 -6.17 -13.35
C GLN A 572 6.20 -5.70 -12.94
N HIS A 573 6.14 -4.68 -12.08
CA HIS A 573 4.91 -4.15 -11.53
C HIS A 573 4.79 -2.67 -11.85
N TYR A 574 3.56 -2.26 -12.16
CA TYR A 574 3.21 -0.88 -12.45
C TYR A 574 1.90 -0.56 -11.75
N ALA A 575 1.86 0.54 -11.01
CA ALA A 575 0.62 1.06 -10.48
C ALA A 575 0.63 2.58 -10.48
N GLY A 576 -0.46 3.18 -10.92
CA GLY A 576 -0.56 4.63 -10.95
C GLY A 576 -1.93 5.19 -11.26
N ILE A 577 -2.06 6.48 -10.98
CA ILE A 577 -3.19 7.34 -11.34
C ILE A 577 -2.76 8.17 -12.54
N ILE A 578 -3.51 8.10 -13.63
CA ILE A 578 -3.28 8.83 -14.87
C ILE A 578 -4.37 9.90 -14.98
N GLU A 579 -3.99 11.14 -14.70
CA GLU A 579 -4.89 12.31 -14.79
C GLU A 579 -5.07 12.66 -16.27
N THR A 580 -6.33 12.76 -16.73
CA THR A 580 -6.69 13.17 -18.09
C THR A 580 -7.77 14.25 -18.07
N GLU A 581 -8.05 14.88 -19.20
CA GLU A 581 -9.18 15.83 -19.30
C GLU A 581 -10.55 15.18 -19.02
N SER A 582 -10.65 13.85 -19.17
CA SER A 582 -11.89 13.08 -18.94
C SER A 582 -12.00 12.55 -17.51
N GLY A 583 -10.98 12.79 -16.68
CA GLY A 583 -10.87 12.31 -15.30
C GLY A 583 -9.72 11.31 -15.12
N ASP A 584 -9.60 10.80 -13.89
CA ASP A 584 -8.48 9.97 -13.46
C ASP A 584 -8.70 8.49 -13.76
N TYR A 585 -7.74 7.89 -14.46
CA TYR A 585 -7.67 6.45 -14.68
C TYR A 585 -6.74 5.82 -13.66
N ILE A 586 -7.20 4.79 -12.95
CA ILE A 586 -6.35 4.00 -12.06
C ILE A 586 -5.98 2.71 -12.77
N ILE A 587 -4.69 2.39 -12.80
CA ILE A 587 -4.18 1.14 -13.36
C ILE A 587 -3.23 0.51 -12.35
N SER A 588 -3.43 -0.78 -12.09
CA SER A 588 -2.48 -1.62 -11.34
C SER A 588 -2.24 -2.91 -12.12
N ILE A 589 -0.99 -3.21 -12.45
CA ILE A 589 -0.56 -4.40 -13.19
C ILE A 589 0.58 -5.05 -12.39
N LEU A 590 0.39 -6.31 -12.00
CA LEU A 590 1.41 -7.14 -11.36
C LEU A 590 1.79 -8.28 -12.30
N ALA A 591 2.94 -8.18 -12.98
CA ALA A 591 3.48 -9.21 -13.85
C ALA A 591 4.67 -9.95 -13.21
N THR A 592 4.64 -11.27 -13.31
CA THR A 592 5.63 -12.22 -12.76
C THR A 592 5.81 -13.38 -13.74
N ASN A 593 6.81 -14.25 -13.51
CA ASN A 593 7.00 -15.48 -14.30
C ASN A 593 7.04 -15.24 -15.82
N TYR A 594 7.68 -14.14 -16.24
CA TYR A 594 7.88 -13.81 -17.64
C TYR A 594 9.15 -14.42 -18.22
N GLN A 595 9.24 -14.46 -19.56
CA GLN A 595 10.42 -14.98 -20.25
C GLN A 595 11.56 -13.96 -20.29
N ASP A 596 11.25 -12.68 -20.50
CA ASP A 596 12.22 -11.59 -20.63
C ASP A 596 11.70 -10.33 -19.91
N ALA A 597 12.50 -9.80 -18.98
CA ALA A 597 12.12 -8.65 -18.16
C ALA A 597 11.97 -7.37 -18.99
N TYR A 598 12.89 -7.13 -19.92
CA TYR A 598 12.92 -5.93 -20.75
C TYR A 598 11.75 -5.91 -21.74
N GLU A 599 11.45 -7.04 -22.37
CA GLU A 599 10.25 -7.15 -23.21
C GLU A 599 8.97 -6.97 -22.38
N THR A 600 8.96 -7.43 -21.13
CA THR A 600 7.79 -7.29 -20.24
C THR A 600 7.57 -5.83 -19.86
N VAL A 601 8.63 -5.04 -19.61
CA VAL A 601 8.52 -3.58 -19.38
C VAL A 601 7.81 -2.90 -20.54
N GLN A 602 8.24 -3.16 -21.77
CA GLN A 602 7.63 -2.60 -22.98
C GLN A 602 6.19 -3.11 -23.17
N SER A 603 5.92 -4.38 -22.84
CA SER A 603 4.57 -4.95 -22.91
C SER A 603 3.62 -4.32 -21.89
N ILE A 604 4.11 -3.95 -20.71
CA ILE A 604 3.35 -3.18 -19.71
C ILE A 604 3.06 -1.78 -20.25
N ALA A 605 4.05 -1.10 -20.82
CA ALA A 605 3.85 0.24 -21.39
C ALA A 605 2.79 0.24 -22.50
N LEU A 606 2.84 -0.73 -23.40
CA LEU A 606 1.85 -0.94 -24.44
C LEU A 606 0.46 -1.22 -23.85
N ALA A 607 0.38 -2.10 -22.83
CA ALA A 607 -0.87 -2.37 -22.15
C ALA A 607 -1.46 -1.10 -21.53
N VAL A 608 -0.66 -0.34 -20.75
CA VAL A 608 -1.10 0.92 -20.12
C VAL A 608 -1.65 1.89 -21.18
N ASN A 609 -0.93 2.07 -22.29
CA ASN A 609 -1.36 2.93 -23.39
C ASN A 609 -2.73 2.50 -23.95
N ASP A 610 -2.82 1.23 -24.35
CA ASP A 610 -3.99 0.71 -25.05
C ASP A 610 -5.21 0.61 -24.15
N LEU A 611 -5.03 0.30 -22.86
CA LEU A 611 -6.11 0.27 -21.87
C LEU A 611 -6.71 1.67 -21.66
N VAL A 612 -5.88 2.71 -21.56
CA VAL A 612 -6.36 4.10 -21.40
C VAL A 612 -7.01 4.59 -22.70
N GLU A 613 -6.34 4.45 -23.85
CA GLU A 613 -6.84 4.90 -25.15
C GLU A 613 -8.15 4.21 -25.55
N THR A 614 -8.26 2.90 -25.33
CA THR A 614 -9.50 2.16 -25.59
C THR A 614 -10.61 2.61 -24.64
N SER A 615 -10.28 2.86 -23.37
CA SER A 615 -11.25 3.35 -22.39
C SER A 615 -11.73 4.79 -22.69
N LEU A 616 -10.90 5.63 -23.31
CA LEU A 616 -11.22 6.98 -23.75
C LEU A 616 -12.08 6.98 -25.03
N THR A 617 -11.63 6.26 -26.06
CA THR A 617 -12.20 6.33 -27.41
C THR A 617 -13.32 5.33 -27.64
N GLY A 618 -13.41 4.29 -26.81
CA GLY A 618 -14.28 3.12 -27.02
C GLY A 618 -13.91 2.32 -28.26
N THR A 619 -12.72 2.53 -28.83
CA THR A 619 -12.23 1.86 -30.02
C THR A 619 -10.87 1.25 -29.74
N ARG A 620 -10.75 -0.07 -29.96
CA ARG A 620 -9.49 -0.78 -29.81
C ARG A 620 -8.50 -0.37 -30.92
N PRO A 621 -7.22 -0.12 -30.61
CA PRO A 621 -6.20 0.05 -31.64
C PRO A 621 -6.09 -1.22 -32.50
N GLU A 622 -5.84 -1.07 -33.81
CA GLU A 622 -5.62 -2.23 -34.68
C GLU A 622 -4.39 -2.99 -34.19
N ALA A 623 -4.54 -4.29 -33.90
CA ALA A 623 -3.43 -5.13 -33.48
C ALA A 623 -2.29 -5.01 -34.49
N GLN A 624 -1.10 -4.62 -34.03
CA GLN A 624 0.07 -4.62 -34.88
C GLN A 624 0.36 -6.08 -35.25
N GLU A 625 0.11 -6.46 -36.51
CA GLU A 625 0.58 -7.74 -37.03
C GLU A 625 2.11 -7.72 -36.97
N VAL A 626 2.68 -8.39 -35.96
CA VAL A 626 4.11 -8.69 -35.92
C VAL A 626 4.37 -9.70 -37.04
N THR A 627 4.63 -9.21 -38.25
CA THR A 627 5.18 -10.05 -39.30
C THR A 627 6.59 -10.41 -38.88
N GLU A 628 6.77 -11.59 -38.28
CA GLU A 628 8.06 -12.30 -38.29
C GLU A 628 8.48 -12.44 -39.76
N ALA A 629 9.30 -11.50 -40.22
CA ALA A 629 9.98 -11.65 -41.49
C ALA A 629 11.10 -12.68 -41.28
N GLU A 630 10.77 -13.97 -41.42
CA GLU A 630 11.74 -15.00 -41.79
C GLU A 630 12.34 -14.61 -43.15
N GLU A 631 13.42 -13.85 -43.15
CA GLU A 631 14.18 -13.57 -44.37
C GLU A 631 15.04 -14.79 -44.72
N VAL A 632 14.40 -15.83 -45.25
CA VAL A 632 15.10 -16.93 -45.94
C VAL A 632 15.52 -16.42 -47.31
N VAL A 633 16.70 -15.80 -47.39
CA VAL A 633 17.30 -15.42 -48.68
C VAL A 633 17.94 -16.64 -49.33
N GLU A 634 17.23 -17.24 -50.27
CA GLU A 634 17.73 -18.27 -51.18
C GLU A 634 18.71 -17.63 -52.19
N VAL A 635 20.01 -17.88 -52.02
CA VAL A 635 21.07 -17.34 -52.88
C VAL A 635 21.08 -18.06 -54.23
N THR A 636 20.83 -17.33 -55.33
CA THR A 636 21.19 -17.78 -56.68
C THR A 636 22.33 -16.94 -57.24
N GLU A 637 23.43 -17.62 -57.60
CA GLU A 637 24.62 -17.04 -58.23
C GLU A 637 24.33 -16.46 -59.62
N ALA A 638 24.69 -15.20 -59.88
CA ALA A 638 25.36 -14.80 -61.13
C ALA A 638 25.95 -13.37 -61.08
N GLU A 639 27.24 -13.30 -61.44
CA GLU A 639 28.00 -12.20 -62.07
C GLU A 639 28.36 -10.92 -61.29
N VAL A 640 29.39 -11.10 -60.45
CA VAL A 640 30.62 -10.30 -60.32
C VAL A 640 30.76 -9.02 -61.20
N ALA A 641 30.72 -7.87 -60.53
CA ALA A 641 31.57 -6.71 -60.83
C ALA A 641 32.24 -6.24 -59.53
N ALA A 642 33.57 -6.10 -59.56
CA ALA A 642 34.44 -5.86 -58.40
C ALA A 642 34.48 -4.35 -57.99
N PRO A 643 35.11 -3.98 -56.86
CA PRO A 643 34.43 -3.44 -55.69
C PRO A 643 34.64 -1.91 -55.53
N VAL A 644 33.67 -1.26 -54.89
CA VAL A 644 33.89 0.00 -54.18
C VAL A 644 33.79 -0.35 -52.70
N GLU A 645 34.92 -0.28 -52.00
CA GLU A 645 34.98 -0.39 -50.55
C GLU A 645 34.28 0.83 -49.95
N THR A 646 33.10 0.61 -49.38
CA THR A 646 32.57 1.40 -48.27
C THR A 646 32.21 0.39 -47.19
N THR A 647 33.11 0.24 -46.23
CA THR A 647 32.83 -0.34 -44.92
C THR A 647 31.77 0.51 -44.24
N ALA A 648 30.51 0.08 -44.31
CA ALA A 648 29.53 0.45 -43.30
C ALA A 648 29.73 -0.53 -42.15
N GLU A 649 30.37 -0.07 -41.09
CA GLU A 649 30.46 -0.82 -39.84
C GLU A 649 29.08 -0.83 -39.18
N THR A 650 28.72 -2.05 -38.80
CA THR A 650 27.61 -2.48 -37.97
C THR A 650 27.50 -1.68 -36.67
N GLY A 651 26.27 -1.31 -36.31
CA GLY A 651 25.96 -0.51 -35.13
C GLY A 651 26.46 -1.14 -33.83
N SER A 652 27.38 -0.44 -33.17
CA SER A 652 27.59 -0.50 -31.74
C SER A 652 26.62 0.49 -31.07
N GLN A 653 25.96 0.06 -30.00
CA GLN A 653 25.13 0.91 -29.16
C GLN A 653 26.08 1.76 -28.31
N TYR A 654 26.20 3.05 -28.63
CA TYR A 654 27.11 3.97 -27.93
C TYR A 654 26.56 4.26 -26.52
N ILE A 655 27.39 4.13 -25.49
CA ILE A 655 27.08 4.65 -24.15
C ILE A 655 27.44 6.13 -24.14
N TYR A 656 26.44 7.00 -24.06
CA TYR A 656 26.63 8.44 -24.12
C TYR A 656 27.04 9.05 -22.76
N GLY A 657 27.87 10.08 -22.79
CA GLY A 657 28.24 10.89 -21.64
C GLY A 657 27.23 12.02 -21.39
N PRO A 658 27.40 12.80 -20.31
CA PRO A 658 26.51 13.91 -20.00
C PRO A 658 26.54 15.00 -21.09
N ASP A 659 25.43 15.73 -21.18
CA ASP A 659 25.29 16.99 -21.91
C ASP A 659 25.85 18.11 -21.01
N GLU A 660 27.07 18.56 -21.28
CA GLU A 660 27.76 19.57 -20.47
C GLU A 660 27.35 21.00 -20.89
N ASP A 661 26.86 21.19 -22.12
CA ASP A 661 26.51 22.50 -22.66
C ASP A 661 25.00 22.83 -22.67
N GLY A 662 24.17 21.84 -22.36
CA GLY A 662 22.72 21.96 -22.18
C GLY A 662 21.96 22.08 -23.49
N ASP A 663 22.52 21.63 -24.61
CA ASP A 663 21.87 21.68 -25.92
C ASP A 663 20.89 20.51 -26.20
N GLY A 664 20.74 19.62 -25.21
CA GLY A 664 19.89 18.44 -25.25
C GLY A 664 20.57 17.24 -25.92
N ARG A 665 21.90 17.26 -26.11
CA ARG A 665 22.66 16.18 -26.77
C ARG A 665 23.90 15.84 -25.96
N PRO A 666 24.33 14.57 -25.98
CA PRO A 666 25.54 14.18 -25.27
C PRO A 666 26.80 14.71 -25.97
N ASP A 667 27.72 15.25 -25.19
CA ASP A 667 29.00 15.82 -25.65
C ASP A 667 30.08 14.77 -25.88
N SER A 668 29.85 13.53 -25.42
CA SER A 668 30.80 12.43 -25.55
C SER A 668 30.13 11.07 -25.60
N TYR A 669 30.85 10.05 -26.06
CA TYR A 669 30.47 8.64 -25.90
C TYR A 669 31.63 7.81 -25.37
N GLN A 670 31.32 6.69 -24.73
CA GLN A 670 32.30 5.73 -24.26
C GLN A 670 32.71 4.79 -25.38
N ASN A 671 34.00 4.80 -25.75
CA ASN A 671 34.53 3.83 -26.72
C ASN A 671 34.73 2.43 -26.09
N GLU A 672 35.11 1.44 -26.92
CA GLU A 672 35.36 0.05 -26.48
C GLU A 672 36.40 -0.10 -25.36
N SER A 673 37.22 0.93 -25.11
CA SER A 673 38.22 0.95 -24.03
C SER A 673 37.72 1.62 -22.74
N GLY A 674 36.43 1.98 -22.67
CA GLY A 674 35.83 2.63 -21.51
C GLY A 674 36.13 4.14 -21.40
N VAL A 675 36.71 4.75 -22.43
CA VAL A 675 37.13 6.16 -22.42
C VAL A 675 36.09 7.02 -23.14
N TYR A 676 35.68 8.13 -22.50
CA TYR A 676 34.82 9.12 -23.12
C TYR A 676 35.56 9.89 -24.22
N VAL A 677 35.03 9.83 -25.43
CA VAL A 677 35.52 10.51 -26.64
C VAL A 677 34.55 11.66 -26.96
N PRO A 678 35.04 12.89 -27.17
CA PRO A 678 34.17 14.03 -27.46
C PRO A 678 33.50 13.89 -28.82
N ILE A 679 32.25 14.35 -28.90
CA ILE A 679 31.41 14.25 -30.10
C ILE A 679 31.24 15.64 -30.72
N ARG A 680 31.15 15.71 -32.05
CA ARG A 680 30.58 16.89 -32.73
C ARG A 680 29.36 16.53 -33.56
N TRP A 681 28.23 17.14 -33.19
CA TRP A 681 26.97 16.98 -33.89
C TRP A 681 26.89 17.86 -35.15
N PHE A 682 26.26 17.32 -36.19
CA PHE A 682 25.88 18.04 -37.40
C PHE A 682 24.56 17.50 -37.95
N GLN A 683 23.76 18.37 -38.56
CA GLN A 683 22.49 17.97 -39.18
C GLN A 683 22.70 17.65 -40.66
N GLY A 684 22.23 16.48 -41.10
CA GLY A 684 22.25 16.06 -42.49
C GLY A 684 21.17 16.75 -43.33
N GLU A 685 21.28 16.62 -44.66
CA GLU A 685 20.31 17.19 -45.62
C GLU A 685 18.91 16.55 -45.50
N ASP A 686 18.79 15.40 -44.85
CA ASP A 686 17.55 14.70 -44.54
C ASP A 686 16.91 15.16 -43.21
N GLY A 687 17.53 16.11 -42.51
CA GLY A 687 17.05 16.63 -41.23
C GLY A 687 17.45 15.79 -40.02
N ASN A 688 18.08 14.63 -40.23
CA ASN A 688 18.59 13.79 -39.15
C ASN A 688 19.93 14.32 -38.61
N TRP A 689 20.20 14.03 -37.34
CA TRP A 689 21.44 14.44 -36.70
C TRP A 689 22.45 13.30 -36.71
N TYR A 690 23.66 13.65 -37.10
CA TYR A 690 24.80 12.77 -37.20
C TYR A 690 25.92 13.32 -36.33
N PHE A 691 26.88 12.46 -36.00
CA PHE A 691 28.05 12.90 -35.27
C PHE A 691 29.35 12.34 -35.86
N ILE A 692 30.45 13.04 -35.58
CA ILE A 692 31.81 12.65 -35.95
C ILE A 692 32.66 12.59 -34.68
N ASP A 693 33.51 11.57 -34.56
CA ASP A 693 34.51 11.41 -33.49
C ASP A 693 35.78 12.29 -33.67
#